data_AF-A0A9N8DAL7-F1
#
_entry.id   AF-A0A9N8DAL7-F1
#
_cell.length_a   1.000
_cell.length_b   1.000
_cell.length_c   1.000
_cell.angle_alpha   90.00
_cell.angle_beta   90.00
_cell.angle_gamma   90.00
#
_symmetry.space_group_name_H-M   'P 1'
#
loop_
_entity.id
_entity.type
_entity.pdbx_description
1 polymer ?
#
loop_
_entity_poly.entity_id
_entity_poly.type
_entity_poly.pdbx_seq_one_letter_code
_entity_poly.pdbx_strand_id
1 'polypeptide(L)'
;MEEMEVSVEMEVSVEDSSSSGANGETECSVIAEATGEETEHPRTKSVRRRTHLDIVPLKVIQEDGDESQMFANDSEDEDSDESSYGRKDDELESSYNEIPLPRQQSALGASMMRRDRRRSAFTLMHNAFGASVIRIQNEMDMVRGKLSDSYQKEGKAVLLHGYLHIQIIRARNLRNADCFRGFHTLFQCLTNDVSDPYVTVHAGAHRLLKTRQIENDLNPEWNEDFFIPVCHPIADIEFRVKDRDAMSGELLGKSFLSVHELIRFADEDPDHIDFSAMLGSELMEPTESQADNANSMGGASSGRNLLSLLGGSGKEASSRRMLRTGLRKTVHLDNRPHHGSLEYFIDFIPKDLLHKPPRDFGLLTEKSAVTMAVPGVYFSAQHYNRVRFYINADDKGHTPPVTYGKENEKTWEGQRYFKDVYDSICQAEHMVYIVGWSVDYTQSLLRGVERTNGLHTRKDGSKYSPKIGELLNQKANEGVVVNMLVWDDQTSNSINRIGVVATMDEQLREYFRKGSKVNLRLTPMGGGDANVLKKFRNAVYYSHHQKCIMCDTPRKELVAYVGGIDLTYGRYDDGSYPLFKTLETDHKGDFHNACAVVNSTMGPRQPWHDIHSRVEGEGALDVLKNFEERWIGQGGLASDLVSLDHFGILPYNPAETDEKEDAWHTQLFRSIDERTAKLKKTKFRANQFEDTQGVSFNEKRKRKAGKRQTILEHLLKTGKEKEQRFIAEGKPADGAFTLERAELDVKRDLRVDSSCHRALVHHIRNAQHCVYMESQYFLSSSFLWPDEQNGKCCNLVAAEITYKICEKIEGGERFAAYIVLPMWPEGLPDAASVQSILAYQSFTMRTMYERIANSIGRRRSKLGRDGTQEQIALIAAARPTDYLNFYCLAAREKAEASGTYFDNGLLSRTRRHLVYTHSKMTIVDDAIAIIGSANINQRSLDGNRDSELLMGYWQPAHVATKASVPNGDVHGFRMYCFAHLAGTMEDEFRDPASLGCVRRLNSIADENWQKYTADNVIDMTAPIVPYPITVLPDGNIEPATDDGKFPDTSSPIIGNPGKLPKFLTT
;
A
#
# COMPACT_ATOMS: atom_id res chain seq x y z
N MET A 1 58.01 -16.86 38.84
CA MET A 1 58.30 -18.15 38.17
C MET A 1 57.66 -18.11 36.80
N GLU A 2 58.35 -17.46 35.87
CA GLU A 2 58.15 -17.67 34.45
C GLU A 2 59.06 -18.83 34.03
N GLU A 3 58.62 -19.59 33.03
CA GLU A 3 59.41 -20.04 31.89
C GLU A 3 58.38 -20.45 30.80
N MET A 4 58.49 -20.05 29.53
CA MET A 4 59.36 -19.00 28.98
C MET A 4 58.74 -18.43 27.69
N GLU A 5 59.47 -17.49 27.10
CA GLU A 5 59.37 -16.91 25.76
C GLU A 5 59.24 -18.01 24.65
N VAL A 6 58.88 -17.74 23.39
CA VAL A 6 59.53 -16.80 22.46
C VAL A 6 58.56 -16.22 21.43
N SER A 7 58.61 -14.90 21.27
CA SER A 7 58.12 -14.17 20.10
C SER A 7 59.14 -14.19 18.96
N VAL A 8 58.69 -14.35 17.72
CA VAL A 8 59.52 -14.13 16.52
C VAL A 8 58.88 -13.01 15.70
N GLU A 9 59.45 -11.80 15.77
CA GLU A 9 59.17 -10.71 14.82
C GLU A 9 60.12 -10.78 13.59
N MET A 10 59.96 -9.85 12.65
CA MET A 10 60.45 -9.96 11.26
C MET A 10 61.79 -9.25 11.00
N GLU A 11 62.69 -9.90 10.24
CA GLU A 11 63.94 -9.38 9.63
C GLU A 11 64.47 -10.42 8.59
N VAL A 12 65.23 -10.14 7.51
CA VAL A 12 65.74 -8.92 6.86
C VAL A 12 65.63 -9.05 5.32
N SER A 13 65.10 -8.03 4.61
CA SER A 13 65.66 -7.47 3.35
C SER A 13 64.74 -6.34 2.84
N VAL A 14 65.17 -5.08 2.70
CA VAL A 14 66.31 -4.52 1.95
C VAL A 14 66.15 -4.65 0.44
N GLU A 15 65.72 -3.56 -0.20
CA GLU A 15 66.56 -2.88 -1.20
C GLU A 15 66.22 -1.38 -1.27
N ASP A 16 67.22 -0.54 -1.56
CA ASP A 16 67.14 0.92 -1.50
C ASP A 16 67.85 1.52 -2.73
N SER A 17 67.28 2.55 -3.36
CA SER A 17 67.96 3.33 -4.41
C SER A 17 67.42 4.76 -4.58
N SER A 18 67.89 5.64 -3.71
CA SER A 18 68.33 7.02 -4.01
C SER A 18 67.40 8.01 -4.73
N SER A 19 67.03 9.07 -4.01
CA SER A 19 67.66 10.40 -4.22
C SER A 19 67.26 11.44 -3.16
N SER A 20 68.25 12.17 -2.60
CA SER A 20 68.21 13.50 -1.92
C SER A 20 66.94 13.94 -1.15
N GLY A 21 66.97 14.41 0.11
CA GLY A 21 68.05 14.91 1.00
C GLY A 21 67.51 16.15 1.78
N ALA A 22 68.08 16.63 2.90
CA ALA A 22 69.19 16.20 3.73
C ALA A 22 69.11 16.85 5.14
N ASN A 23 69.85 16.32 6.12
CA ASN A 23 70.13 16.85 7.49
C ASN A 23 68.92 16.93 8.48
N GLY A 24 69.08 16.63 9.78
CA GLY A 24 70.22 16.04 10.50
C GLY A 24 70.06 16.08 12.03
N GLU A 25 70.88 15.27 12.74
CA GLU A 25 71.20 15.32 14.20
C GLU A 25 70.08 14.96 15.22
N THR A 26 70.40 14.62 16.49
CA THR A 26 70.94 13.33 17.02
C THR A 26 70.74 13.23 18.55
N GLU A 27 71.05 12.06 19.16
CA GLU A 27 71.22 11.76 20.60
C GLU A 27 69.97 11.39 21.46
N CYS A 28 70.04 10.58 22.55
CA CYS A 28 70.83 9.35 22.86
C CYS A 28 70.38 8.71 24.20
N SER A 29 70.55 7.38 24.40
CA SER A 29 70.83 6.71 25.71
C SER A 29 69.65 6.56 26.75
N VAL A 30 69.62 5.75 27.84
CA VAL A 30 70.51 4.67 28.39
C VAL A 30 69.86 3.85 29.58
N ILE A 31 70.16 2.53 29.72
CA ILE A 31 70.17 1.64 30.96
C ILE A 31 68.85 1.32 31.74
N ALA A 32 68.69 0.22 32.54
CA ALA A 32 69.01 -1.24 32.50
C ALA A 32 68.50 -2.00 33.79
N GLU A 33 68.45 -3.35 33.77
CA GLU A 33 68.56 -4.35 34.91
C GLU A 33 67.55 -4.37 36.11
N ALA A 34 67.33 -5.44 36.93
CA ALA A 34 67.44 -6.93 36.82
C ALA A 34 66.88 -7.67 38.12
N THR A 35 66.72 -9.02 38.06
CA THR A 35 66.52 -10.07 39.14
C THR A 35 65.28 -10.03 40.10
N GLY A 36 64.79 -11.11 40.77
CA GLY A 36 65.01 -12.59 40.77
C GLY A 36 64.33 -13.35 41.97
N GLU A 37 64.10 -14.68 41.88
CA GLU A 37 63.85 -15.68 43.00
C GLU A 37 62.50 -15.58 43.84
N GLU A 38 62.00 -16.45 44.77
CA GLU A 38 61.94 -17.93 45.12
C GLU A 38 61.00 -18.18 46.37
N THR A 39 60.44 -19.33 46.88
CA THR A 39 60.10 -20.75 46.49
C THR A 39 58.93 -21.33 47.38
N GLU A 40 58.42 -22.56 47.07
CA GLU A 40 57.84 -23.64 47.97
C GLU A 40 56.43 -23.56 48.68
N HIS A 41 56.05 -24.68 49.34
CA HIS A 41 54.70 -25.15 49.78
C HIS A 41 54.83 -26.02 51.07
N PRO A 42 53.82 -26.23 51.99
CA PRO A 42 52.68 -27.15 51.70
C PRO A 42 51.36 -27.16 52.58
N ARG A 43 50.28 -27.78 52.04
CA ARG A 43 49.28 -28.70 52.68
C ARG A 43 48.26 -28.31 53.81
N THR A 44 46.96 -28.43 53.44
CA THR A 44 45.85 -29.28 54.03
C THR A 44 44.67 -28.74 54.91
N LYS A 45 43.45 -29.23 54.55
CA LYS A 45 42.14 -29.35 55.27
C LYS A 45 41.37 -28.04 55.61
N SER A 46 40.15 -27.70 55.14
CA SER A 46 38.94 -28.39 54.56
C SER A 46 38.02 -29.11 55.59
N VAL A 47 36.67 -29.23 55.45
CA VAL A 47 35.75 -29.24 54.27
C VAL A 47 34.35 -28.61 54.54
N ARG A 48 33.81 -27.83 53.57
CA ARG A 48 32.36 -27.53 53.25
C ARG A 48 32.31 -26.84 51.85
N ARG A 49 31.29 -26.86 50.96
CA ARG A 49 29.81 -27.11 50.92
C ARG A 49 28.93 -25.91 51.34
N ARG A 50 27.89 -25.45 50.60
CA ARG A 50 27.20 -25.86 49.32
C ARG A 50 26.33 -24.65 48.82
N THR A 51 25.87 -24.47 47.56
CA THR A 51 25.87 -25.25 46.29
C THR A 51 25.78 -24.29 45.08
N HIS A 52 26.40 -24.61 43.95
CA HIS A 52 26.02 -24.14 42.60
C HIS A 52 25.82 -25.37 41.70
N LEU A 53 25.25 -25.19 40.50
CA LEU A 53 24.91 -26.29 39.60
C LEU A 53 25.06 -25.84 38.14
N ASP A 54 26.13 -26.29 37.49
CA ASP A 54 26.43 -26.08 36.07
C ASP A 54 26.44 -27.42 35.32
N ILE A 55 26.22 -27.40 34.01
CA ILE A 55 26.15 -28.59 33.13
C ILE A 55 27.28 -28.57 32.10
N VAL A 56 27.81 -29.75 31.81
CA VAL A 56 29.10 -29.98 31.12
C VAL A 56 28.91 -30.18 29.61
N PRO A 57 29.78 -29.63 28.74
CA PRO A 57 29.79 -29.91 27.30
C PRO A 57 30.55 -31.22 26.97
N LEU A 58 30.28 -31.80 25.79
CA LEU A 58 31.03 -32.93 25.24
C LEU A 58 31.51 -32.62 23.81
N LYS A 59 32.64 -33.24 23.43
CA LYS A 59 33.39 -32.93 22.20
C LYS A 59 33.63 -34.22 21.39
N VAL A 60 33.78 -34.07 20.08
CA VAL A 60 34.02 -35.14 19.10
C VAL A 60 35.41 -35.78 19.28
N ILE A 61 35.51 -37.07 18.95
CA ILE A 61 36.75 -37.79 18.61
C ILE A 61 36.53 -38.50 17.27
N GLN A 62 37.57 -38.55 16.44
CA GLN A 62 37.67 -39.24 15.16
C GLN A 62 39.08 -39.85 15.08
N GLU A 63 39.21 -41.06 14.55
CA GLU A 63 40.50 -41.71 14.23
C GLU A 63 40.29 -42.79 13.15
N ASP A 64 41.31 -43.03 12.32
CA ASP A 64 41.20 -43.74 11.04
C ASP A 64 41.76 -45.19 11.07
N GLY A 65 41.52 -45.98 10.01
CA GLY A 65 42.09 -47.32 9.79
C GLY A 65 41.72 -47.91 8.42
N ASP A 66 42.63 -48.67 7.80
CA ASP A 66 42.65 -48.98 6.35
C ASP A 66 42.76 -50.51 6.04
N GLU A 67 42.79 -50.85 4.74
CA GLU A 67 43.24 -52.10 4.07
C GLU A 67 42.26 -53.28 3.78
N SER A 68 41.80 -53.32 2.52
CA SER A 68 42.08 -54.41 1.53
C SER A 68 41.10 -55.59 1.23
N GLN A 69 40.81 -55.77 -0.09
CA GLN A 69 40.53 -57.01 -0.88
C GLN A 69 39.29 -57.91 -0.51
N MET A 70 38.65 -58.72 -1.38
CA MET A 70 38.93 -59.26 -2.75
C MET A 70 37.66 -59.86 -3.45
N PHE A 71 37.69 -60.08 -4.79
CA PHE A 71 36.70 -60.78 -5.67
C PHE A 71 35.31 -60.10 -5.88
N ALA A 72 34.66 -59.99 -7.06
CA ALA A 72 34.51 -60.81 -8.30
C ALA A 72 33.42 -61.91 -8.19
N ASN A 73 32.57 -62.23 -9.19
CA ASN A 73 32.46 -61.80 -10.60
C ASN A 73 31.01 -62.01 -11.17
N ASP A 74 30.80 -61.84 -12.49
CA ASP A 74 29.65 -62.29 -13.35
C ASP A 74 28.31 -61.51 -13.16
N SER A 75 27.55 -60.97 -14.17
CA SER A 75 27.12 -61.36 -15.54
C SER A 75 25.94 -62.37 -15.55
N GLU A 76 24.91 -62.36 -16.41
CA GLU A 76 24.47 -61.66 -17.66
C GLU A 76 22.95 -61.27 -17.48
N ASP A 77 22.31 -60.23 -18.05
CA ASP A 77 22.01 -59.80 -19.44
C ASP A 77 20.90 -60.57 -20.22
N GLU A 78 20.23 -59.86 -21.15
CA GLU A 78 19.20 -60.24 -22.17
C GLU A 78 17.71 -60.53 -21.77
N ASP A 79 16.86 -59.50 -21.98
CA ASP A 79 15.68 -59.41 -22.88
C ASP A 79 14.72 -60.60 -23.15
N SER A 80 13.39 -60.34 -23.14
CA SER A 80 12.59 -60.11 -24.37
C SER A 80 11.03 -60.11 -24.21
N ASP A 81 10.41 -59.12 -24.85
CA ASP A 81 9.15 -59.07 -25.64
C ASP A 81 7.74 -59.52 -25.17
N GLU A 82 6.79 -58.64 -25.56
CA GLU A 82 5.40 -58.83 -26.04
C GLU A 82 4.52 -60.00 -25.52
N SER A 83 3.27 -59.75 -25.12
CA SER A 83 2.21 -59.34 -26.07
C SER A 83 0.85 -59.08 -25.40
N SER A 84 -0.05 -58.40 -26.12
CA SER A 84 -1.40 -58.06 -25.67
C SER A 84 -2.49 -58.96 -26.28
N TYR A 85 -3.43 -59.45 -25.48
CA TYR A 85 -4.83 -59.72 -25.90
C TYR A 85 -5.75 -59.81 -24.66
N GLY A 86 -7.05 -59.53 -24.80
CA GLY A 86 -7.97 -59.58 -23.66
C GLY A 86 -9.47 -59.67 -24.01
N ARG A 87 -10.26 -60.15 -23.03
CA ARG A 87 -11.73 -60.15 -22.85
C ARG A 87 -11.99 -60.81 -21.46
N LYS A 88 -12.77 -60.25 -20.53
CA LYS A 88 -14.23 -60.02 -20.44
C LYS A 88 -15.04 -61.24 -19.93
N ASP A 89 -15.83 -60.98 -18.88
CA ASP A 89 -17.19 -61.51 -18.55
C ASP A 89 -17.32 -62.92 -17.89
N ASP A 90 -18.15 -63.17 -16.85
CA ASP A 90 -18.83 -62.24 -15.90
C ASP A 90 -19.43 -62.94 -14.63
N GLU A 91 -19.62 -62.15 -13.55
CA GLU A 91 -20.66 -62.19 -12.46
C GLU A 91 -20.86 -63.33 -11.40
N LEU A 92 -21.70 -62.98 -10.38
CA LEU A 92 -22.39 -63.74 -9.29
C LEU A 92 -21.56 -64.13 -8.02
N GLU A 93 -21.83 -63.59 -6.81
CA GLU A 93 -22.93 -63.83 -5.83
C GLU A 93 -22.85 -65.19 -5.06
N SER A 94 -23.18 -65.35 -3.77
CA SER A 94 -23.63 -64.47 -2.64
C SER A 94 -23.28 -65.15 -1.28
N SER A 95 -23.40 -64.57 -0.06
CA SER A 95 -24.64 -64.46 0.75
C SER A 95 -24.35 -64.16 2.25
N TYR A 96 -25.39 -63.90 3.06
CA TYR A 96 -25.36 -63.55 4.51
C TYR A 96 -25.52 -64.76 5.46
N ASN A 97 -25.18 -64.61 6.77
CA ASN A 97 -26.09 -64.87 7.92
C ASN A 97 -25.51 -64.50 9.32
N GLU A 98 -26.32 -64.61 10.39
CA GLU A 98 -26.15 -63.90 11.69
C GLU A 98 -26.38 -64.78 12.96
N ILE A 99 -25.88 -64.34 14.14
CA ILE A 99 -26.36 -64.68 15.53
C ILE A 99 -26.06 -66.14 16.04
N PRO A 100 -25.93 -66.51 17.38
CA PRO A 100 -26.18 -65.82 18.68
C PRO A 100 -25.06 -65.85 19.78
N LEU A 101 -25.38 -65.31 20.98
CA LEU A 101 -24.70 -65.37 22.32
C LEU A 101 -25.17 -66.62 23.16
N PRO A 102 -24.88 -66.88 24.49
CA PRO A 102 -24.25 -66.07 25.59
C PRO A 102 -23.40 -66.82 26.71
N ARG A 103 -23.08 -66.09 27.82
CA ARG A 103 -22.71 -66.53 29.23
C ARG A 103 -21.26 -67.03 29.54
N GLN A 104 -20.69 -66.96 30.78
CA GLN A 104 -20.80 -66.04 31.96
C GLN A 104 -19.69 -66.38 33.04
N GLN A 105 -19.57 -65.57 34.14
CA GLN A 105 -18.72 -65.74 35.35
C GLN A 105 -17.21 -65.38 35.18
N SER A 106 -16.38 -64.99 36.17
CA SER A 106 -16.49 -64.35 37.52
C SER A 106 -15.05 -64.17 38.11
N ALA A 107 -14.67 -63.31 39.07
CA ALA A 107 -15.18 -62.08 39.72
C ALA A 107 -14.04 -61.47 40.62
N LEU A 108 -14.32 -60.46 41.48
CA LEU A 108 -13.40 -59.67 42.36
C LEU A 108 -12.44 -58.71 41.60
N GLY A 109 -12.08 -57.51 42.09
CA GLY A 109 -12.49 -56.75 43.29
C GLY A 109 -12.45 -55.22 43.03
N ALA A 110 -12.96 -54.39 43.95
CA ALA A 110 -13.40 -53.03 43.61
C ALA A 110 -12.48 -51.86 44.03
N SER A 111 -12.34 -50.84 43.16
CA SER A 111 -12.22 -49.42 43.57
C SER A 111 -12.55 -48.44 42.43
N MET A 112 -12.99 -47.23 42.81
CA MET A 112 -12.94 -45.97 42.06
C MET A 112 -13.61 -45.86 40.67
N MET A 113 -14.95 -45.73 40.61
CA MET A 113 -15.66 -45.15 39.46
C MET A 113 -16.55 -43.95 39.85
N ARG A 114 -16.00 -42.73 39.79
CA ARG A 114 -16.77 -41.46 39.88
C ARG A 114 -16.22 -40.31 39.01
N ARG A 115 -15.56 -40.63 37.88
CA ARG A 115 -15.12 -39.65 36.85
C ARG A 115 -15.04 -40.34 35.48
N ASP A 116 -16.10 -40.28 34.67
CA ASP A 116 -15.97 -40.36 33.19
C ASP A 116 -17.22 -40.02 32.37
N ARG A 117 -18.44 -40.14 32.93
CA ARG A 117 -19.71 -39.75 32.26
C ARG A 117 -19.84 -38.25 31.85
N ARG A 118 -18.77 -37.45 31.95
CA ARG A 118 -18.72 -36.05 31.50
C ARG A 118 -17.81 -35.79 30.29
N ARG A 119 -16.96 -36.73 29.84
CA ARG A 119 -16.14 -36.53 28.62
C ARG A 119 -16.87 -36.95 27.34
N SER A 120 -17.38 -38.18 27.28
CA SER A 120 -18.09 -38.70 26.10
C SER A 120 -19.29 -37.83 25.67
N ALA A 121 -20.11 -37.38 26.63
CA ALA A 121 -21.24 -36.48 26.35
C ALA A 121 -20.81 -35.10 25.80
N PHE A 122 -19.64 -34.59 26.22
CA PHE A 122 -19.13 -33.30 25.74
C PHE A 122 -18.60 -33.40 24.31
N THR A 123 -17.91 -34.50 23.96
CA THR A 123 -17.49 -34.77 22.58
C THR A 123 -18.68 -34.99 21.65
N LEU A 124 -19.72 -35.73 22.09
CA LEU A 124 -20.95 -35.87 21.30
C LEU A 124 -21.66 -34.53 21.10
N MET A 125 -21.83 -33.72 22.15
CA MET A 125 -22.42 -32.38 22.02
C MET A 125 -21.59 -31.47 21.12
N HIS A 126 -20.25 -31.47 21.23
CA HIS A 126 -19.38 -30.62 20.41
C HIS A 126 -19.42 -31.00 18.93
N ASN A 127 -19.43 -32.30 18.61
CA ASN A 127 -19.54 -32.77 17.24
C ASN A 127 -20.96 -32.55 16.67
N ALA A 128 -22.01 -32.71 17.49
CA ALA A 128 -23.38 -32.38 17.10
C ALA A 128 -23.55 -30.87 16.88
N PHE A 129 -22.97 -30.00 17.71
CA PHE A 129 -22.97 -28.54 17.51
C PHE A 129 -22.15 -28.15 16.27
N GLY A 130 -20.97 -28.73 16.06
CA GLY A 130 -20.16 -28.49 14.87
C GLY A 130 -20.91 -28.86 13.59
N ALA A 131 -21.49 -30.06 13.54
CA ALA A 131 -22.31 -30.50 12.42
C ALA A 131 -23.57 -29.64 12.24
N SER A 132 -24.22 -29.21 13.33
CA SER A 132 -25.40 -28.33 13.27
C SER A 132 -25.05 -26.92 12.81
N VAL A 133 -23.91 -26.36 13.23
CA VAL A 133 -23.45 -25.02 12.81
C VAL A 133 -22.99 -25.05 11.35
N ILE A 134 -22.28 -26.09 10.90
CA ILE A 134 -21.93 -26.27 9.49
C ILE A 134 -23.21 -26.47 8.65
N ARG A 135 -24.17 -27.26 9.15
CA ARG A 135 -25.46 -27.46 8.46
C ARG A 135 -26.29 -26.18 8.40
N ILE A 136 -26.38 -25.42 9.49
CA ILE A 136 -27.07 -24.12 9.52
C ILE A 136 -26.34 -23.11 8.63
N GLN A 137 -25.01 -23.09 8.59
CA GLN A 137 -24.25 -22.23 7.69
C GLN A 137 -24.53 -22.60 6.22
N ASN A 138 -24.46 -23.89 5.87
CA ASN A 138 -24.75 -24.38 4.52
C ASN A 138 -26.23 -24.19 4.13
N GLU A 139 -27.18 -24.35 5.07
CA GLU A 139 -28.60 -24.06 4.85
C GLU A 139 -28.84 -22.54 4.74
N MET A 140 -28.12 -21.69 5.48
CA MET A 140 -28.17 -20.23 5.34
C MET A 140 -27.50 -19.73 4.05
N ASP A 141 -26.45 -20.39 3.55
CA ASP A 141 -25.80 -20.06 2.28
C ASP A 141 -26.58 -20.62 1.08
N MET A 142 -27.22 -21.79 1.20
CA MET A 142 -28.21 -22.26 0.24
C MET A 142 -29.49 -21.39 0.26
N VAL A 143 -29.89 -20.84 1.41
CA VAL A 143 -30.98 -19.86 1.51
C VAL A 143 -30.54 -18.48 1.01
N ARG A 144 -29.25 -18.10 1.11
CA ARG A 144 -28.73 -16.91 0.42
C ARG A 144 -28.78 -17.08 -1.09
N GLY A 145 -28.36 -18.23 -1.62
CA GLY A 145 -28.54 -18.57 -3.04
C GLY A 145 -30.01 -18.48 -3.44
N LYS A 146 -30.89 -19.23 -2.77
CA LYS A 146 -32.33 -19.21 -3.07
C LYS A 146 -33.02 -17.85 -2.83
N LEU A 147 -32.42 -16.95 -2.05
CA LEU A 147 -32.87 -15.55 -1.89
C LEU A 147 -32.27 -14.59 -2.93
N SER A 148 -31.08 -14.85 -3.49
CA SER A 148 -30.64 -14.16 -4.71
C SER A 148 -31.49 -14.61 -5.89
N ASP A 149 -31.69 -15.91 -6.06
CA ASP A 149 -32.44 -16.50 -7.18
C ASP A 149 -33.90 -16.02 -7.20
N SER A 150 -34.53 -15.86 -6.03
CA SER A 150 -35.91 -15.32 -5.91
C SER A 150 -36.01 -13.78 -5.89
N TYR A 151 -34.87 -13.06 -5.94
CA TYR A 151 -34.82 -11.61 -6.19
C TYR A 151 -34.16 -11.25 -7.53
N GLN A 152 -33.87 -12.22 -8.42
CA GLN A 152 -33.44 -11.99 -9.80
C GLN A 152 -34.57 -11.45 -10.70
N LYS A 153 -35.18 -10.32 -10.31
CA LYS A 153 -35.94 -9.47 -11.22
C LYS A 153 -34.99 -8.47 -11.91
N GLU A 154 -34.35 -8.95 -12.97
CA GLU A 154 -33.98 -8.18 -14.17
C GLU A 154 -32.98 -7.01 -14.00
N GLY A 155 -32.38 -6.81 -12.83
CA GLY A 155 -31.27 -5.89 -12.62
C GLY A 155 -29.94 -6.43 -13.17
N LYS A 156 -29.49 -5.94 -14.34
CA LYS A 156 -28.12 -6.19 -14.83
C LYS A 156 -27.11 -5.36 -14.02
N ALA A 157 -25.95 -5.94 -13.68
CA ALA A 157 -24.91 -5.21 -12.96
C ALA A 157 -24.28 -4.11 -13.84
N VAL A 158 -24.02 -2.94 -13.24
CA VAL A 158 -23.46 -1.77 -13.91
C VAL A 158 -22.21 -1.29 -13.16
N LEU A 159 -21.21 -0.81 -13.90
CA LEU A 159 -20.03 -0.20 -13.31
C LEU A 159 -20.37 1.19 -12.74
N LEU A 160 -20.55 1.26 -11.42
CA LEU A 160 -20.75 2.50 -10.68
C LEU A 160 -19.39 3.18 -10.46
N HIS A 161 -19.00 4.07 -11.38
CA HIS A 161 -17.69 4.73 -11.41
C HIS A 161 -17.80 6.26 -11.20
N GLY A 162 -17.35 6.73 -10.04
CA GLY A 162 -17.50 8.12 -9.63
C GLY A 162 -17.47 8.29 -8.12
N TYR A 163 -18.38 9.09 -7.58
CA TYR A 163 -18.58 9.25 -6.14
C TYR A 163 -20.06 9.11 -5.77
N LEU A 164 -20.31 8.55 -4.58
CA LEU A 164 -21.61 8.60 -3.91
C LEU A 164 -21.55 9.60 -2.76
N HIS A 165 -22.44 10.60 -2.77
CA HIS A 165 -22.83 11.31 -1.55
C HIS A 165 -24.00 10.54 -0.93
N ILE A 166 -23.87 10.10 0.33
CA ILE A 166 -24.90 9.40 1.08
C ILE A 166 -25.11 10.12 2.40
N GLN A 167 -26.34 10.56 2.67
CA GLN A 167 -26.74 11.05 3.99
C GLN A 167 -27.67 10.03 4.65
N ILE A 168 -27.22 9.43 5.75
CA ILE A 168 -28.07 8.58 6.59
C ILE A 168 -28.77 9.48 7.60
N ILE A 169 -30.09 9.65 7.42
CA ILE A 169 -30.86 10.68 8.14
C ILE A 169 -31.35 10.11 9.47
N ARG A 170 -32.21 9.08 9.42
CA ARG A 170 -32.84 8.50 10.61
C ARG A 170 -33.47 7.13 10.36
N ALA A 171 -33.79 6.41 11.42
CA ALA A 171 -34.76 5.32 11.37
C ALA A 171 -35.92 5.58 12.34
N ARG A 172 -37.03 4.83 12.18
CA ARG A 172 -38.22 4.90 13.02
C ARG A 172 -38.82 3.52 13.26
N ASN A 173 -39.44 3.34 14.42
CA ASN A 173 -40.16 2.13 14.83
C ASN A 173 -39.32 0.84 14.67
N LEU A 174 -38.03 0.89 15.02
CA LEU A 174 -37.18 -0.30 15.02
C LEU A 174 -37.67 -1.31 16.07
N ARG A 175 -37.46 -2.60 15.81
CA ARG A 175 -37.68 -3.66 16.81
C ARG A 175 -36.60 -3.59 17.89
N ASN A 176 -36.95 -3.84 19.16
CA ASN A 176 -35.96 -4.10 20.20
C ASN A 176 -35.47 -5.55 20.08
N ALA A 177 -34.18 -5.75 19.79
CA ALA A 177 -33.59 -7.10 19.66
C ALA A 177 -33.17 -7.69 21.01
N ASP A 178 -32.80 -6.86 22.00
CA ASP A 178 -32.30 -7.32 23.30
C ASP A 178 -33.31 -8.19 24.07
N CYS A 179 -34.60 -8.03 23.79
CA CYS A 179 -35.67 -8.84 24.39
C CYS A 179 -35.71 -10.31 23.92
N PHE A 180 -34.99 -10.70 22.86
CA PHE A 180 -35.27 -11.96 22.14
C PHE A 180 -34.35 -13.16 22.44
N ARG A 181 -33.68 -13.18 23.60
CA ARG A 181 -32.91 -14.35 24.07
C ARG A 181 -33.59 -15.02 25.28
N GLY A 182 -34.20 -16.18 25.03
CA GLY A 182 -34.87 -16.98 26.06
C GLY A 182 -33.95 -17.37 27.24
N PHE A 183 -34.56 -17.61 28.40
CA PHE A 183 -33.96 -17.80 29.73
C PHE A 183 -33.47 -16.56 30.51
N HIS A 184 -33.38 -15.35 29.94
CA HIS A 184 -32.98 -14.15 30.71
C HIS A 184 -34.12 -13.21 31.16
N THR A 185 -35.37 -13.55 30.83
CA THR A 185 -36.56 -12.70 31.01
C THR A 185 -36.87 -12.29 32.45
N LEU A 186 -36.36 -12.98 33.46
CA LEU A 186 -36.60 -12.64 34.87
C LEU A 186 -35.70 -11.51 35.41
N PHE A 187 -34.59 -11.20 34.73
CA PHE A 187 -33.66 -10.14 35.14
C PHE A 187 -33.84 -8.84 34.33
N GLN A 188 -34.29 -8.95 33.08
CA GLN A 188 -34.36 -7.82 32.15
C GLN A 188 -35.46 -6.80 32.49
N CYS A 189 -36.44 -7.16 33.34
CA CYS A 189 -37.42 -6.21 33.89
C CYS A 189 -36.81 -5.17 34.89
N LEU A 190 -35.50 -5.22 35.15
CA LEU A 190 -34.77 -4.27 36.00
C LEU A 190 -33.89 -3.31 35.19
N THR A 191 -33.84 -3.45 33.86
CA THR A 191 -33.02 -2.66 32.94
C THR A 191 -33.88 -2.23 31.75
N ASN A 192 -34.14 -0.93 31.61
CA ASN A 192 -34.86 -0.37 30.45
C ASN A 192 -33.96 -0.32 29.19
N ASP A 193 -33.23 -1.40 28.92
CA ASP A 193 -32.34 -1.52 27.77
C ASP A 193 -33.16 -1.75 26.49
N VAL A 194 -32.84 -0.97 25.45
CA VAL A 194 -33.36 -1.15 24.10
C VAL A 194 -32.22 -1.01 23.09
N SER A 195 -32.40 -1.59 21.92
CA SER A 195 -31.43 -1.60 20.82
C SER A 195 -30.61 -0.31 20.63
N ASP A 196 -29.35 -0.52 20.26
CA ASP A 196 -28.30 0.47 20.02
C ASP A 196 -27.99 0.59 18.51
N PRO A 197 -28.87 1.20 17.70
CA PRO A 197 -28.80 1.06 16.25
C PRO A 197 -27.67 1.85 15.56
N TYR A 198 -27.15 1.25 14.49
CA TYR A 198 -26.32 1.88 13.47
C TYR A 198 -26.66 1.33 12.07
N VAL A 199 -26.27 2.05 11.02
CA VAL A 199 -26.45 1.64 9.62
C VAL A 199 -25.10 1.29 9.01
N THR A 200 -25.09 0.30 8.11
CA THR A 200 -23.96 0.02 7.22
C THR A 200 -24.46 -0.12 5.79
N VAL A 201 -23.75 0.48 4.83
CA VAL A 201 -24.08 0.41 3.40
C VAL A 201 -23.02 -0.39 2.66
N HIS A 202 -23.43 -1.23 1.72
CA HIS A 202 -22.57 -2.20 1.04
C HIS A 202 -22.80 -2.18 -0.48
N ALA A 203 -21.70 -2.24 -1.24
CA ALA A 203 -21.66 -2.55 -2.66
C ALA A 203 -21.17 -4.00 -2.81
N GLY A 204 -22.11 -4.94 -3.00
CA GLY A 204 -21.81 -6.38 -2.94
C GLY A 204 -21.18 -6.78 -1.59
N ALA A 205 -19.98 -7.35 -1.64
CA ALA A 205 -19.21 -7.73 -0.45
C ALA A 205 -18.55 -6.52 0.28
N HIS A 206 -18.35 -5.38 -0.41
CA HIS A 206 -17.65 -4.22 0.15
C HIS A 206 -18.58 -3.32 0.98
N ARG A 207 -18.33 -3.23 2.29
CA ARG A 207 -18.95 -2.21 3.14
C ARG A 207 -18.38 -0.81 2.87
N LEU A 208 -19.13 0.01 2.16
CA LEU A 208 -18.83 1.42 1.87
C LEU A 208 -18.76 2.28 3.14
N LEU A 209 -19.72 2.14 4.07
CA LEU A 209 -19.78 2.97 5.30
C LEU A 209 -20.35 2.25 6.53
N LYS A 210 -20.12 2.85 7.71
CA LYS A 210 -20.80 2.55 8.99
C LYS A 210 -21.08 3.87 9.72
N THR A 211 -22.33 4.17 10.05
CA THR A 211 -22.68 5.33 10.89
C THR A 211 -22.18 5.16 12.32
N ARG A 212 -22.25 6.22 13.13
CA ARG A 212 -22.14 6.06 14.58
C ARG A 212 -23.29 5.22 15.13
N GLN A 213 -23.04 4.63 16.29
CA GLN A 213 -24.08 4.05 17.13
C GLN A 213 -24.86 5.17 17.82
N ILE A 214 -26.18 5.01 17.92
CA ILE A 214 -26.99 5.77 18.86
C ILE A 214 -27.43 4.78 19.94
N GLU A 215 -27.18 5.11 21.20
CA GLU A 215 -27.47 4.22 22.33
C GLU A 215 -28.95 4.33 22.73
N ASN A 216 -29.60 3.18 22.95
CA ASN A 216 -30.93 3.06 23.54
C ASN A 216 -32.05 3.88 22.86
N ASP A 217 -32.14 3.81 21.52
CA ASP A 217 -33.18 4.51 20.74
C ASP A 217 -33.72 3.67 19.57
N LEU A 218 -35.03 3.42 19.55
CA LEU A 218 -35.73 2.74 18.45
C LEU A 218 -36.14 3.68 17.30
N ASN A 219 -35.83 4.98 17.42
CA ASN A 219 -36.16 6.04 16.46
C ASN A 219 -34.95 6.94 16.09
N PRO A 220 -33.73 6.37 15.91
CA PRO A 220 -32.46 7.09 15.89
C PRO A 220 -32.36 8.15 14.80
N GLU A 221 -31.74 9.30 15.10
CA GLU A 221 -31.44 10.36 14.12
C GLU A 221 -29.92 10.58 13.97
N TRP A 222 -29.32 9.85 13.02
CA TRP A 222 -27.88 9.96 12.73
C TRP A 222 -27.51 11.31 12.11
N ASN A 223 -28.24 11.75 11.06
CA ASN A 223 -27.92 12.91 10.25
C ASN A 223 -26.42 12.97 9.86
N GLU A 224 -25.91 11.86 9.31
CA GLU A 224 -24.50 11.68 8.95
C GLU A 224 -24.32 11.62 7.44
N ASP A 225 -23.47 12.51 6.92
CA ASP A 225 -23.06 12.61 5.52
C ASP A 225 -21.75 11.85 5.26
N PHE A 226 -21.70 11.13 4.16
CA PHE A 226 -20.55 10.38 3.66
C PHE A 226 -20.33 10.70 2.19
N PHE A 227 -19.08 10.90 1.78
CA PHE A 227 -18.71 11.07 0.37
C PHE A 227 -17.68 10.02 -0.01
N ILE A 228 -18.06 9.10 -0.90
CA ILE A 228 -17.40 7.80 -1.05
C ILE A 228 -17.00 7.60 -2.52
N PRO A 229 -15.71 7.45 -2.86
CA PRO A 229 -15.32 7.05 -4.20
C PRO A 229 -15.81 5.62 -4.47
N VAL A 230 -16.38 5.41 -5.66
CA VAL A 230 -16.88 4.11 -6.12
C VAL A 230 -16.33 3.75 -7.50
N CYS A 231 -16.02 2.47 -7.68
CA CYS A 231 -15.57 1.86 -8.93
C CYS A 231 -16.00 0.38 -8.90
N HIS A 232 -17.32 0.17 -8.80
CA HIS A 232 -17.92 -1.11 -8.40
C HIS A 232 -18.90 -1.61 -9.46
N PRO A 233 -18.67 -2.79 -10.07
CA PRO A 233 -19.68 -3.46 -10.90
C PRO A 233 -20.75 -4.09 -10.01
N ILE A 234 -21.91 -3.44 -9.87
CA ILE A 234 -23.00 -3.86 -8.98
C ILE A 234 -24.38 -3.59 -9.59
N ALA A 235 -25.38 -4.40 -9.23
CA ALA A 235 -26.78 -4.16 -9.57
C ALA A 235 -27.52 -3.34 -8.50
N ASP A 236 -27.17 -3.51 -7.22
CA ASP A 236 -27.86 -2.90 -6.08
C ASP A 236 -26.88 -2.42 -4.99
N ILE A 237 -27.31 -1.41 -4.24
CA ILE A 237 -26.69 -0.93 -3.00
C ILE A 237 -27.51 -1.44 -1.82
N GLU A 238 -26.88 -2.18 -0.89
CA GLU A 238 -27.55 -2.76 0.27
C GLU A 238 -27.32 -1.92 1.55
N PHE A 239 -28.40 -1.39 2.10
CA PHE A 239 -28.43 -0.75 3.41
C PHE A 239 -28.83 -1.79 4.47
N ARG A 240 -28.04 -1.92 5.54
CA ARG A 240 -28.26 -2.86 6.66
C ARG A 240 -28.34 -2.08 7.97
N VAL A 241 -29.51 -2.06 8.61
CA VAL A 241 -29.70 -1.49 9.95
C VAL A 241 -29.43 -2.59 10.99
N LYS A 242 -28.63 -2.26 11.99
CA LYS A 242 -28.07 -3.24 12.94
C LYS A 242 -28.03 -2.71 14.36
N ASP A 243 -28.09 -3.64 15.30
CA ASP A 243 -27.88 -3.45 16.73
C ASP A 243 -26.41 -3.68 17.13
N ARG A 244 -25.96 -3.22 18.30
CA ARG A 244 -24.58 -3.40 18.80
C ARG A 244 -24.45 -4.45 19.92
N ASP A 245 -24.88 -5.65 19.60
CA ASP A 245 -24.66 -6.84 20.43
C ASP A 245 -23.16 -7.16 20.65
N ALA A 246 -22.80 -7.68 21.83
CA ALA A 246 -21.44 -7.69 22.39
C ALA A 246 -20.44 -8.63 21.68
N MET A 247 -20.89 -9.48 20.75
CA MET A 247 -20.01 -10.35 19.93
C MET A 247 -20.17 -10.17 18.42
N SER A 248 -21.35 -9.80 17.94
CA SER A 248 -21.61 -9.49 16.54
C SER A 248 -22.98 -8.83 16.43
N GLY A 249 -23.03 -7.57 15.97
CA GLY A 249 -24.27 -6.80 15.94
C GLY A 249 -25.40 -7.46 15.15
N GLU A 250 -26.56 -7.64 15.80
CA GLU A 250 -27.76 -8.25 15.21
C GLU A 250 -28.28 -7.43 14.03
N LEU A 251 -28.85 -8.10 13.03
CA LEU A 251 -29.50 -7.45 11.89
C LEU A 251 -30.95 -7.12 12.24
N LEU A 252 -31.24 -5.83 12.46
CA LEU A 252 -32.60 -5.32 12.69
C LEU A 252 -33.44 -5.35 11.39
N GLY A 253 -32.80 -5.11 10.25
CA GLY A 253 -33.38 -5.35 8.92
C GLY A 253 -32.57 -4.71 7.79
N LYS A 254 -33.01 -4.91 6.54
CA LYS A 254 -32.33 -4.47 5.30
C LYS A 254 -33.23 -3.61 4.41
N SER A 255 -32.60 -2.87 3.50
CA SER A 255 -33.25 -2.34 2.29
C SER A 255 -32.26 -2.28 1.14
N PHE A 256 -32.74 -2.50 -0.08
CA PHE A 256 -31.94 -2.40 -1.31
C PHE A 256 -32.36 -1.18 -2.12
N LEU A 257 -31.45 -0.68 -2.94
CA LEU A 257 -31.67 0.37 -3.93
C LEU A 257 -30.98 -0.06 -5.22
N SER A 258 -31.72 -0.12 -6.33
CA SER A 258 -31.10 -0.52 -7.60
C SER A 258 -30.24 0.60 -8.16
N VAL A 259 -29.07 0.25 -8.70
CA VAL A 259 -28.12 1.18 -9.33
C VAL A 259 -28.76 1.83 -10.57
N HIS A 260 -29.68 1.15 -11.24
CA HIS A 260 -30.49 1.72 -12.32
C HIS A 260 -31.39 2.90 -11.89
N GLU A 261 -31.71 3.04 -10.59
CA GLU A 261 -32.45 4.22 -10.11
C GLU A 261 -31.54 5.46 -9.97
N LEU A 262 -30.22 5.25 -9.81
CA LEU A 262 -29.21 6.30 -9.64
C LEU A 262 -28.60 6.78 -10.97
N ILE A 263 -28.85 6.06 -12.06
CA ILE A 263 -28.30 6.33 -13.39
C ILE A 263 -29.44 6.78 -14.31
N ARG A 264 -29.25 7.93 -14.97
CA ARG A 264 -30.12 8.44 -16.04
C ARG A 264 -29.25 9.09 -17.11
N PHE A 265 -29.66 9.04 -18.37
CA PHE A 265 -28.94 9.67 -19.46
C PHE A 265 -29.65 10.92 -20.00
N ALA A 266 -28.89 11.79 -20.66
CA ALA A 266 -29.37 13.08 -21.16
C ALA A 266 -30.40 13.01 -22.30
N ASP A 267 -30.44 11.89 -23.02
CA ASP A 267 -31.15 11.75 -24.30
C ASP A 267 -32.31 10.71 -24.24
N GLU A 268 -32.76 10.33 -23.04
CA GLU A 268 -33.74 9.26 -22.84
C GLU A 268 -35.20 9.74 -22.77
N ASP A 269 -36.06 9.09 -23.54
CA ASP A 269 -37.52 9.12 -23.37
C ASP A 269 -37.88 8.27 -22.13
N PRO A 270 -38.56 8.82 -21.11
CA PRO A 270 -38.78 8.12 -19.84
C PRO A 270 -39.54 6.79 -19.94
N ASP A 271 -40.27 6.55 -21.03
CA ASP A 271 -41.04 5.32 -21.24
C ASP A 271 -40.26 4.20 -21.96
N HIS A 272 -39.02 4.42 -22.43
CA HIS A 272 -38.28 3.41 -23.20
C HIS A 272 -36.75 3.41 -23.00
N ILE A 273 -36.27 2.71 -21.96
CA ILE A 273 -34.83 2.59 -21.65
C ILE A 273 -34.20 1.40 -22.40
N ASP A 274 -33.25 1.67 -23.31
CA ASP A 274 -32.42 0.65 -23.95
C ASP A 274 -31.04 0.56 -23.29
N PHE A 275 -30.86 -0.46 -22.45
CA PHE A 275 -29.61 -0.73 -21.73
C PHE A 275 -28.51 -1.37 -22.59
N SER A 276 -28.76 -1.76 -23.85
CA SER A 276 -27.80 -2.52 -24.66
C SER A 276 -26.45 -1.81 -24.82
N ALA A 277 -26.46 -0.47 -24.96
CA ALA A 277 -25.27 0.35 -25.13
C ALA A 277 -24.42 0.53 -23.86
N MET A 278 -24.92 0.17 -22.67
CA MET A 278 -24.09 0.13 -21.44
C MET A 278 -23.32 -1.18 -21.29
N LEU A 279 -23.67 -2.22 -22.04
CA LEU A 279 -23.13 -3.56 -21.84
C LEU A 279 -21.78 -3.73 -22.55
N GLY A 280 -20.71 -3.54 -21.77
CA GLY A 280 -19.56 -4.43 -21.89
C GLY A 280 -20.05 -5.85 -21.61
N SER A 281 -20.42 -6.57 -22.68
CA SER A 281 -21.28 -7.76 -22.59
C SER A 281 -20.56 -8.97 -21.99
N GLU A 282 -20.77 -9.21 -20.70
CA GLU A 282 -20.39 -10.44 -20.00
C GLU A 282 -21.59 -10.97 -19.19
N LEU A 283 -22.14 -12.12 -19.62
CA LEU A 283 -22.09 -13.38 -18.86
C LEU A 283 -22.97 -14.45 -19.53
N MET A 284 -22.37 -15.62 -19.82
CA MET A 284 -23.03 -16.90 -20.15
C MET A 284 -24.07 -16.90 -21.29
N GLU A 285 -23.62 -17.15 -22.52
CA GLU A 285 -24.45 -17.89 -23.48
C GLU A 285 -24.28 -19.40 -23.22
N PRO A 286 -25.34 -20.24 -23.34
CA PRO A 286 -25.22 -21.69 -23.26
C PRO A 286 -24.40 -22.25 -24.42
N THR A 287 -23.72 -23.38 -24.21
CA THR A 287 -23.00 -24.08 -25.28
C THR A 287 -23.96 -24.75 -26.27
N GLU A 288 -24.35 -24.05 -27.33
CA GLU A 288 -25.18 -24.61 -28.40
C GLU A 288 -24.40 -25.61 -29.27
N SER A 289 -24.48 -26.88 -28.88
CA SER A 289 -24.72 -27.92 -29.90
C SER A 289 -26.19 -27.87 -30.32
N GLN A 290 -26.48 -28.23 -31.58
CA GLN A 290 -27.82 -28.22 -32.23
C GLN A 290 -28.29 -26.90 -32.88
N ALA A 291 -27.45 -26.30 -33.74
CA ALA A 291 -27.96 -25.52 -34.86
C ALA A 291 -28.28 -26.45 -36.05
N ASP A 292 -29.55 -26.71 -36.33
CA ASP A 292 -29.98 -27.16 -37.67
C ASP A 292 -31.50 -26.97 -37.92
N ASN A 293 -31.88 -26.74 -39.18
CA ASN A 293 -33.26 -26.56 -39.68
C ASN A 293 -34.06 -25.30 -39.23
N ALA A 294 -33.84 -24.16 -39.91
CA ALA A 294 -34.92 -23.42 -40.60
C ALA A 294 -34.39 -22.24 -41.44
N ASN A 295 -34.34 -22.37 -42.76
CA ASN A 295 -34.22 -21.21 -43.65
C ASN A 295 -34.71 -21.52 -45.07
N SER A 296 -35.76 -20.84 -45.55
CA SER A 296 -36.21 -20.90 -46.95
C SER A 296 -37.08 -19.69 -47.29
N MET A 297 -37.03 -19.25 -48.56
CA MET A 297 -37.53 -17.95 -49.06
C MET A 297 -36.71 -16.75 -48.51
N GLY A 298 -36.24 -15.78 -49.30
CA GLY A 298 -36.55 -15.41 -50.68
C GLY A 298 -37.37 -14.11 -50.71
N GLY A 299 -37.07 -13.08 -51.52
CA GLY A 299 -36.01 -12.91 -52.52
C GLY A 299 -35.78 -11.42 -52.85
N ALA A 300 -35.00 -11.11 -53.88
CA ALA A 300 -34.49 -9.75 -54.15
C ALA A 300 -35.47 -8.80 -54.87
N SER A 301 -35.27 -7.47 -54.73
CA SER A 301 -34.89 -6.59 -55.87
C SER A 301 -34.89 -5.08 -55.53
N SER A 302 -33.99 -4.34 -56.21
CA SER A 302 -33.93 -2.86 -56.39
C SER A 302 -33.88 -1.92 -55.16
N GLY A 303 -33.20 -0.78 -55.21
CA GLY A 303 -32.33 -0.22 -56.26
C GLY A 303 -32.37 1.32 -56.29
N ARG A 304 -31.22 1.96 -56.57
CA ARG A 304 -30.93 3.42 -56.48
C ARG A 304 -30.76 3.91 -55.03
N ASN A 305 -29.91 4.91 -54.71
CA ASN A 305 -29.08 5.79 -55.55
C ASN A 305 -27.64 5.88 -55.01
N LEU A 306 -26.68 6.07 -55.92
CA LEU A 306 -25.25 6.26 -55.60
C LEU A 306 -24.83 7.71 -55.89
N LEU A 307 -25.09 8.65 -54.97
CA LEU A 307 -24.56 10.04 -55.02
C LEU A 307 -24.87 10.83 -53.73
N SER A 308 -24.23 10.47 -52.61
CA SER A 308 -24.18 11.30 -51.39
C SER A 308 -22.87 11.10 -50.60
N LEU A 309 -21.78 10.77 -51.31
CA LEU A 309 -20.42 10.92 -50.79
C LEU A 309 -20.08 12.42 -50.67
N LEU A 310 -19.21 12.76 -49.71
CA LEU A 310 -18.93 14.13 -49.23
C LEU A 310 -20.10 14.73 -48.43
N GLY A 311 -20.13 14.49 -47.11
CA GLY A 311 -21.14 15.07 -46.21
C GLY A 311 -21.51 14.25 -44.97
N GLY A 312 -21.00 13.03 -44.83
CA GLY A 312 -21.21 12.20 -43.64
C GLY A 312 -20.10 12.37 -42.61
N SER A 313 -20.29 13.25 -41.61
CA SER A 313 -19.52 13.15 -40.37
C SER A 313 -19.85 11.81 -39.72
N GLY A 314 -18.88 10.91 -39.62
CA GLY A 314 -19.07 9.67 -38.87
C GLY A 314 -19.49 10.02 -37.45
N LYS A 315 -20.70 9.59 -37.06
CA LYS A 315 -21.12 9.70 -35.66
C LYS A 315 -20.23 8.76 -34.88
N GLU A 316 -19.23 9.31 -34.20
CA GLU A 316 -18.57 8.64 -33.10
C GLU A 316 -19.64 8.09 -32.15
N ALA A 317 -19.32 6.99 -31.47
CA ALA A 317 -20.19 6.42 -30.45
C ALA A 317 -20.26 7.41 -29.27
N SER A 318 -21.15 8.39 -29.38
CA SER A 318 -21.37 9.44 -28.38
C SER A 318 -21.63 8.77 -27.04
N SER A 319 -20.67 8.90 -26.13
CA SER A 319 -20.77 8.31 -24.79
C SER A 319 -21.99 8.94 -24.12
N ARG A 320 -23.08 8.17 -23.96
CA ARG A 320 -24.37 8.68 -23.49
C ARG A 320 -24.13 9.41 -22.18
N ARG A 321 -24.45 10.70 -22.14
CA ARG A 321 -24.05 11.55 -21.01
C ARG A 321 -24.89 11.20 -19.78
N MET A 322 -24.28 10.57 -18.78
CA MET A 322 -24.92 10.37 -17.47
C MET A 322 -25.26 11.72 -16.83
N LEU A 323 -26.43 11.78 -16.21
CA LEU A 323 -26.91 12.90 -15.41
C LEU A 323 -26.73 12.59 -13.92
N ARG A 324 -26.50 13.65 -13.13
CA ARG A 324 -26.50 13.56 -11.67
C ARG A 324 -27.92 13.32 -11.16
N THR A 325 -28.11 12.34 -10.27
CA THR A 325 -29.42 12.03 -9.68
C THR A 325 -29.33 11.94 -8.16
N GLY A 326 -30.09 12.79 -7.48
CA GLY A 326 -30.26 12.78 -6.03
C GLY A 326 -31.62 12.20 -5.63
N LEU A 327 -31.63 11.11 -4.86
CA LEU A 327 -32.82 10.43 -4.38
C LEU A 327 -32.93 10.55 -2.86
N ARG A 328 -34.05 11.09 -2.37
CA ARG A 328 -34.46 10.93 -0.95
C ARG A 328 -35.43 9.76 -0.86
N LYS A 329 -35.13 8.77 -0.03
CA LYS A 329 -35.91 7.54 0.13
C LYS A 329 -36.31 7.36 1.59
N THR A 330 -37.55 6.93 1.81
CA THR A 330 -38.00 6.33 3.08
C THR A 330 -38.49 4.93 2.76
N VAL A 331 -37.88 3.91 3.36
CA VAL A 331 -38.10 2.50 3.02
C VAL A 331 -38.38 1.67 4.26
N HIS A 332 -39.29 0.71 4.15
CA HIS A 332 -39.55 -0.25 5.22
C HIS A 332 -38.52 -1.36 5.21
N LEU A 333 -38.00 -1.71 6.38
CA LEU A 333 -36.98 -2.75 6.49
C LEU A 333 -37.54 -4.12 6.15
N ASP A 334 -36.75 -4.93 5.46
CA ASP A 334 -37.11 -6.25 4.90
C ASP A 334 -38.39 -6.22 4.05
N ASN A 335 -38.74 -5.06 3.47
CA ASN A 335 -40.00 -4.76 2.78
C ASN A 335 -41.25 -4.98 3.65
N ARG A 336 -41.14 -4.82 4.98
CA ARG A 336 -42.21 -5.09 5.97
C ARG A 336 -42.51 -3.87 6.85
N PRO A 337 -43.74 -3.31 6.84
CA PRO A 337 -44.09 -2.12 7.63
C PRO A 337 -43.78 -2.22 9.13
N HIS A 338 -43.85 -3.42 9.71
CA HIS A 338 -43.63 -3.67 11.15
C HIS A 338 -42.17 -3.92 11.55
N HIS A 339 -41.22 -3.96 10.60
CA HIS A 339 -39.78 -4.08 10.90
C HIS A 339 -39.11 -2.71 11.10
N GLY A 340 -39.88 -1.62 11.06
CA GLY A 340 -39.39 -0.24 11.08
C GLY A 340 -39.13 0.33 9.69
N SER A 341 -38.63 1.56 9.65
CA SER A 341 -38.30 2.27 8.41
C SER A 341 -36.99 3.05 8.51
N LEU A 342 -36.21 3.07 7.44
CA LEU A 342 -35.00 3.87 7.27
C LEU A 342 -35.27 5.04 6.31
N GLU A 343 -34.79 6.23 6.64
CA GLU A 343 -34.79 7.41 5.77
C GLU A 343 -33.34 7.82 5.45
N TYR A 344 -33.04 7.97 4.15
CA TYR A 344 -31.73 8.39 3.65
C TYR A 344 -31.87 9.28 2.41
N PHE A 345 -30.81 10.03 2.12
CA PHE A 345 -30.57 10.66 0.83
C PHE A 345 -29.31 10.05 0.20
N ILE A 346 -29.30 9.91 -1.12
CA ILE A 346 -28.17 9.40 -1.90
C ILE A 346 -28.12 10.11 -3.25
N ASP A 347 -26.92 10.49 -3.67
CA ASP A 347 -26.65 11.20 -4.92
C ASP A 347 -25.41 10.61 -5.59
N PHE A 348 -25.55 10.21 -6.86
CA PHE A 348 -24.44 9.67 -7.64
C PHE A 348 -23.86 10.73 -8.58
N ILE A 349 -22.54 10.89 -8.50
CA ILE A 349 -21.75 11.81 -9.33
C ILE A 349 -20.81 10.97 -10.20
N PRO A 350 -21.19 10.70 -11.48
CA PRO A 350 -20.33 10.05 -12.45
C PRO A 350 -18.98 10.76 -12.58
N LYS A 351 -17.90 10.00 -12.82
CA LYS A 351 -16.53 10.57 -12.91
C LYS A 351 -16.44 11.75 -13.89
N ASP A 352 -17.14 11.67 -15.03
CA ASP A 352 -17.05 12.66 -16.12
C ASP A 352 -17.71 14.00 -15.80
N LEU A 353 -18.46 14.10 -14.68
CA LEU A 353 -19.05 15.36 -14.20
C LEU A 353 -18.16 16.11 -13.18
N LEU A 354 -17.10 15.48 -12.67
CA LEU A 354 -16.24 16.05 -11.62
C LEU A 354 -15.35 17.22 -12.09
N HIS A 355 -15.20 17.39 -13.41
CA HIS A 355 -14.18 18.25 -14.02
C HIS A 355 -14.72 19.55 -14.61
N LYS A 356 -16.00 19.89 -14.35
CA LYS A 356 -16.58 21.18 -14.74
C LYS A 356 -16.39 22.20 -13.61
N PRO A 357 -15.61 23.29 -13.79
CA PRO A 357 -15.63 24.39 -12.84
C PRO A 357 -17.02 25.05 -12.81
N PRO A 358 -17.48 25.58 -11.67
CA PRO A 358 -18.75 26.31 -11.57
C PRO A 358 -18.70 27.59 -12.42
N ARG A 359 -19.81 27.91 -13.08
CA ARG A 359 -19.90 29.04 -14.05
C ARG A 359 -19.76 30.43 -13.41
N ASP A 360 -19.95 30.55 -12.10
CA ASP A 360 -20.16 31.83 -11.43
C ASP A 360 -18.89 32.44 -10.80
N PHE A 361 -17.72 31.84 -11.03
CA PHE A 361 -16.41 32.49 -10.76
C PHE A 361 -16.07 33.50 -11.86
N GLY A 362 -16.79 34.63 -11.85
CA GLY A 362 -16.44 35.79 -12.67
C GLY A 362 -15.01 36.27 -12.38
N LEU A 363 -14.29 36.67 -13.45
CA LEU A 363 -12.89 37.14 -13.46
C LEU A 363 -11.79 36.07 -13.31
N LEU A 364 -12.05 34.82 -13.71
CA LEU A 364 -10.98 34.00 -14.32
C LEU A 364 -11.07 34.11 -15.84
N THR A 365 -10.08 34.78 -16.44
CA THR A 365 -9.90 34.87 -17.89
C THR A 365 -9.55 33.50 -18.51
N GLU A 366 -9.54 33.42 -19.85
CA GLU A 366 -9.48 32.20 -20.70
C GLU A 366 -8.20 31.33 -20.60
N LYS A 367 -7.50 31.38 -19.47
CA LYS A 367 -6.42 30.46 -19.05
C LYS A 367 -6.78 29.77 -17.72
N SER A 368 -8.02 29.32 -17.55
CA SER A 368 -8.44 28.58 -16.34
C SER A 368 -7.79 27.20 -16.32
N ALA A 369 -6.63 27.10 -15.66
CA ALA A 369 -5.85 25.87 -15.58
C ALA A 369 -6.66 24.71 -14.98
N VAL A 370 -6.47 23.51 -15.50
CA VAL A 370 -6.92 22.27 -14.85
C VAL A 370 -6.15 22.16 -13.54
N THR A 371 -6.84 22.36 -12.41
CA THR A 371 -6.20 22.29 -11.10
C THR A 371 -5.90 20.84 -10.76
N MET A 372 -4.61 20.47 -10.77
CA MET A 372 -4.13 19.17 -10.27
C MET A 372 -4.34 19.00 -8.74
N ALA A 373 -4.83 20.04 -8.06
CA ALA A 373 -5.21 19.97 -6.65
C ALA A 373 -6.40 19.02 -6.44
N VAL A 374 -6.22 18.02 -5.57
CA VAL A 374 -7.29 17.10 -5.17
C VAL A 374 -8.31 17.87 -4.32
N PRO A 375 -9.59 17.92 -4.70
CA PRO A 375 -10.61 18.60 -3.93
C PRO A 375 -11.05 17.78 -2.71
N GLY A 376 -11.58 18.45 -1.68
CA GLY A 376 -12.23 17.78 -0.55
C GLY A 376 -11.32 17.16 0.52
N VAL A 377 -10.00 17.37 0.49
CA VAL A 377 -9.03 16.79 1.44
C VAL A 377 -8.56 17.78 2.52
N TYR A 378 -7.88 17.30 3.57
CA TYR A 378 -7.56 18.11 4.77
C TYR A 378 -6.58 19.27 4.53
N PHE A 379 -5.65 19.12 3.60
CA PHE A 379 -4.69 20.17 3.22
C PHE A 379 -5.04 20.73 1.84
N SER A 380 -5.00 22.06 1.73
CA SER A 380 -5.06 22.77 0.45
C SER A 380 -3.82 22.49 -0.39
N ALA A 381 -3.93 22.67 -1.71
CA ALA A 381 -2.74 22.84 -2.53
C ALA A 381 -1.97 24.09 -2.07
N GLN A 382 -0.67 23.95 -1.94
CA GLN A 382 0.29 25.00 -1.65
C GLN A 382 1.03 25.37 -2.93
N HIS A 383 1.20 26.66 -3.16
CA HIS A 383 1.78 27.20 -4.39
C HIS A 383 3.22 27.67 -4.14
N TYR A 384 4.00 27.84 -5.20
CA TYR A 384 5.35 28.43 -5.14
C TYR A 384 6.28 27.75 -4.11
N ASN A 385 6.72 26.53 -4.42
CA ASN A 385 7.66 25.74 -3.61
C ASN A 385 8.92 25.41 -4.43
N ARG A 386 10.01 25.04 -3.74
CA ARG A 386 11.13 24.31 -4.35
C ARG A 386 11.06 22.84 -3.93
N VAL A 387 11.37 21.93 -4.85
CA VAL A 387 11.28 20.48 -4.65
C VAL A 387 12.57 19.82 -5.16
N ARG A 388 13.00 18.75 -4.49
CA ARG A 388 14.05 17.82 -4.94
C ARG A 388 13.58 16.39 -4.68
N PHE A 389 13.79 15.49 -5.64
CA PHE A 389 13.54 14.06 -5.48
C PHE A 389 14.85 13.29 -5.33
N TYR A 390 14.77 12.12 -4.70
CA TYR A 390 15.88 11.22 -4.45
C TYR A 390 15.50 9.79 -4.81
N ILE A 391 16.43 9.07 -5.42
CA ILE A 391 16.38 7.62 -5.57
C ILE A 391 17.46 7.05 -4.64
N ASN A 392 17.08 6.06 -3.83
CA ASN A 392 17.89 5.48 -2.76
C ASN A 392 18.31 6.50 -1.67
N ALA A 393 19.22 6.08 -0.79
CA ALA A 393 19.77 6.95 0.25
C ALA A 393 20.93 7.82 -0.26
N ASP A 394 21.62 7.38 -1.30
CA ASP A 394 22.76 8.08 -1.89
C ASP A 394 22.84 7.84 -3.40
N ASP A 395 23.51 8.75 -4.11
CA ASP A 395 23.81 8.61 -5.53
C ASP A 395 25.29 8.93 -5.78
N LYS A 396 25.98 7.98 -6.43
CA LYS A 396 27.41 8.02 -6.76
C LYS A 396 27.67 8.19 -8.26
N GLY A 397 26.64 8.52 -9.05
CA GLY A 397 26.74 8.69 -10.50
C GLY A 397 26.67 7.37 -11.29
N HIS A 398 26.00 6.35 -10.74
CA HIS A 398 25.79 5.07 -11.42
C HIS A 398 24.76 5.16 -12.56
N THR A 399 23.83 6.11 -12.48
CA THR A 399 22.83 6.38 -13.52
C THR A 399 23.26 7.59 -14.35
N PRO A 400 23.33 7.49 -15.69
CA PRO A 400 23.76 8.59 -16.55
C PRO A 400 22.82 9.80 -16.44
N PRO A 401 23.33 11.04 -16.50
CA PRO A 401 22.49 12.23 -16.58
C PRO A 401 21.52 12.18 -17.77
N VAL A 402 20.30 12.65 -17.54
CA VAL A 402 19.21 12.60 -18.53
C VAL A 402 18.84 14.01 -18.97
N THR A 403 18.79 14.27 -20.28
CA THR A 403 18.34 15.56 -20.81
C THR A 403 16.85 15.58 -21.13
N TYR A 404 16.19 16.69 -20.80
CA TYR A 404 14.74 16.89 -20.92
C TYR A 404 14.41 18.39 -21.13
N GLY A 405 13.13 18.72 -21.25
CA GLY A 405 12.65 20.07 -21.53
C GLY A 405 12.45 20.36 -23.03
N LYS A 406 12.07 21.60 -23.35
CA LYS A 406 11.86 22.08 -24.72
C LYS A 406 13.21 22.28 -25.45
N GLU A 407 13.59 21.25 -26.21
CA GLU A 407 14.83 21.13 -26.98
C GLU A 407 16.02 20.55 -26.18
N ASN A 408 15.74 19.84 -25.07
CA ASN A 408 16.72 19.15 -24.22
C ASN A 408 17.69 20.11 -23.49
N GLU A 409 17.18 21.25 -23.06
CA GLU A 409 17.86 22.36 -22.38
C GLU A 409 18.06 22.13 -20.86
N LYS A 410 17.27 21.23 -20.24
CA LYS A 410 17.43 20.82 -18.84
C LYS A 410 18.14 19.47 -18.74
N THR A 411 18.91 19.27 -17.67
CA THR A 411 19.56 18.00 -17.33
C THR A 411 19.13 17.55 -15.94
N TRP A 412 18.84 16.27 -15.76
CA TRP A 412 18.61 15.62 -14.48
C TRP A 412 19.86 14.84 -14.05
N GLU A 413 20.28 15.03 -12.81
CA GLU A 413 21.42 14.35 -12.19
C GLU A 413 21.02 13.76 -10.83
N GLY A 414 21.75 12.72 -10.40
CA GLY A 414 21.54 12.02 -9.14
C GLY A 414 21.61 12.92 -7.91
N GLN A 415 20.81 12.62 -6.88
CA GLN A 415 20.68 13.45 -5.67
C GLN A 415 20.92 12.61 -4.40
N ARG A 416 21.70 13.14 -3.45
CA ARG A 416 22.25 12.39 -2.31
C ARG A 416 21.43 12.58 -1.02
N TYR A 417 20.38 11.78 -0.79
CA TYR A 417 19.40 11.98 0.29
C TYR A 417 20.01 12.06 1.70
N PHE A 418 20.74 11.03 2.16
CA PHE A 418 21.31 11.02 3.50
C PHE A 418 22.32 12.15 3.71
N LYS A 419 23.08 12.53 2.67
CA LYS A 419 23.99 13.67 2.73
C LYS A 419 23.23 15.00 2.87
N ASP A 420 22.18 15.23 2.08
CA ASP A 420 21.35 16.45 2.20
C ASP A 420 20.70 16.56 3.59
N VAL A 421 20.29 15.43 4.18
CA VAL A 421 19.81 15.36 5.57
C VAL A 421 20.91 15.69 6.57
N TYR A 422 22.10 15.12 6.43
CA TYR A 422 23.26 15.43 7.28
C TYR A 422 23.62 16.91 7.21
N ASP A 423 23.69 17.47 6.00
CA ASP A 423 23.99 18.88 5.75
C ASP A 423 22.95 19.79 6.42
N SER A 424 21.66 19.46 6.26
CA SER A 424 20.56 20.25 6.83
C SER A 424 20.54 20.19 8.36
N ILE A 425 20.70 19.00 8.96
CA ILE A 425 20.75 18.84 10.43
C ILE A 425 21.99 19.53 11.02
N CYS A 426 23.15 19.50 10.34
CA CYS A 426 24.33 20.24 10.75
C CYS A 426 24.09 21.76 10.74
N GLN A 427 23.36 22.27 9.75
CA GLN A 427 23.12 23.69 9.54
C GLN A 427 21.97 24.30 10.36
N ALA A 428 21.03 23.49 10.85
CA ALA A 428 19.88 23.96 11.64
C ALA A 428 20.31 24.75 12.90
N GLU A 429 19.62 25.86 13.18
CA GLU A 429 19.90 26.76 14.32
C GLU A 429 18.80 26.71 15.39
N HIS A 430 17.59 26.25 15.08
CA HIS A 430 16.43 26.38 15.96
C HIS A 430 15.65 25.08 16.20
N MET A 431 15.43 24.24 15.18
CA MET A 431 14.64 23.01 15.27
C MET A 431 15.15 21.86 14.37
N VAL A 432 15.09 20.63 14.88
CA VAL A 432 15.20 19.39 14.07
C VAL A 432 14.14 18.40 14.55
N TYR A 433 13.08 18.24 13.77
CA TYR A 433 11.96 17.36 14.07
C TYR A 433 12.00 16.11 13.19
N ILE A 434 11.84 14.93 13.78
CA ILE A 434 11.93 13.65 13.07
C ILE A 434 10.68 12.81 13.34
N VAL A 435 10.15 12.19 12.29
CA VAL A 435 9.15 11.13 12.35
C VAL A 435 9.73 9.90 11.68
N GLY A 436 9.64 8.74 12.33
CA GLY A 436 10.03 7.46 11.73
C GLY A 436 9.19 6.31 12.26
N TRP A 437 9.11 5.25 11.45
CA TRP A 437 8.66 3.94 11.91
C TRP A 437 9.74 3.27 12.76
N SER A 438 11.00 3.41 12.35
CA SER A 438 12.18 3.07 13.16
C SER A 438 13.26 4.14 12.97
N VAL A 439 14.03 4.41 14.03
CA VAL A 439 15.25 5.22 13.94
C VAL A 439 16.37 4.52 14.70
N ASP A 440 17.47 4.25 14.03
CA ASP A 440 18.69 3.72 14.63
C ASP A 440 19.66 4.87 14.93
N TYR A 441 19.94 5.09 16.21
CA TYR A 441 20.87 6.14 16.65
C TYR A 441 22.32 5.89 16.20
N THR A 442 22.67 4.66 15.82
CA THR A 442 24.01 4.30 15.31
C THR A 442 24.17 4.51 13.80
N GLN A 443 23.06 4.60 13.05
CA GLN A 443 23.09 4.73 11.59
C GLN A 443 23.86 6.00 11.16
N SER A 444 24.76 5.81 10.20
CA SER A 444 25.55 6.87 9.59
C SER A 444 24.81 7.46 8.39
N LEU A 445 24.87 8.78 8.23
CA LEU A 445 24.35 9.48 7.06
C LEU A 445 25.40 9.64 5.94
N LEU A 446 26.67 9.35 6.23
CA LEU A 446 27.77 9.43 5.26
C LEU A 446 28.49 8.08 5.11
N ARG A 447 29.19 7.90 3.99
CA ARG A 447 29.93 6.67 3.61
C ARG A 447 31.34 7.00 3.10
N GLY A 448 32.15 5.99 2.80
CA GLY A 448 33.56 6.18 2.41
C GLY A 448 34.34 7.13 3.33
N VAL A 449 35.15 8.02 2.74
CA VAL A 449 35.95 9.04 3.46
C VAL A 449 35.11 10.15 4.11
N GLU A 450 33.86 10.34 3.67
CA GLU A 450 32.94 11.31 4.30
C GLU A 450 32.52 10.81 5.71
N ARG A 451 32.41 9.49 5.90
CA ARG A 451 32.09 8.81 7.18
C ARG A 451 33.17 8.98 8.26
N THR A 452 34.45 9.08 7.88
CA THR A 452 35.54 9.25 8.85
C THR A 452 35.77 10.72 9.19
N ASN A 453 35.64 11.61 8.21
CA ASN A 453 36.08 12.99 8.34
C ASN A 453 34.96 13.95 8.78
N GLY A 454 33.71 13.65 8.40
CA GLY A 454 32.58 14.59 8.51
C GLY A 454 32.74 15.82 7.62
N LEU A 455 31.63 16.35 7.11
CA LEU A 455 31.69 17.53 6.23
C LEU A 455 31.71 18.82 7.06
N HIS A 456 30.78 18.97 8.00
CA HIS A 456 30.59 20.23 8.75
C HIS A 456 31.40 20.31 10.04
N THR A 457 31.87 21.53 10.33
CA THR A 457 32.65 21.85 11.53
C THR A 457 31.77 22.61 12.54
N ARG A 458 31.94 22.28 13.82
CA ARG A 458 31.20 22.81 14.97
C ARG A 458 31.81 24.12 15.46
N LYS A 459 31.06 24.88 16.28
CA LYS A 459 31.48 26.20 16.81
C LYS A 459 32.71 26.12 17.73
N ASP A 460 33.08 24.93 18.21
CA ASP A 460 34.30 24.65 19.00
C ASP A 460 35.48 24.11 18.15
N GLY A 461 35.32 24.03 16.83
CA GLY A 461 36.34 23.52 15.90
C GLY A 461 36.32 22.00 15.71
N SER A 462 35.52 21.24 16.48
CA SER A 462 35.35 19.80 16.26
C SER A 462 34.49 19.51 15.03
N LYS A 463 34.46 18.27 14.54
CA LYS A 463 33.53 17.86 13.46
C LYS A 463 32.17 17.40 14.01
N TYR A 464 31.12 17.59 13.22
CA TYR A 464 29.81 16.98 13.47
C TYR A 464 29.85 15.49 13.12
N SER A 465 29.40 14.63 14.04
CA SER A 465 29.45 13.17 13.84
C SER A 465 28.52 12.75 12.69
N PRO A 466 28.96 11.89 11.75
CA PRO A 466 28.08 11.34 10.72
C PRO A 466 27.00 10.38 11.24
N LYS A 467 27.06 9.92 12.50
CA LYS A 467 26.00 9.08 13.10
C LYS A 467 24.86 9.94 13.63
N ILE A 468 23.62 9.59 13.28
CA ILE A 468 22.44 10.40 13.60
C ILE A 468 22.25 10.63 15.11
N GLY A 469 22.45 9.63 15.98
CA GLY A 469 22.30 9.78 17.42
C GLY A 469 23.30 10.75 18.06
N GLU A 470 24.54 10.70 17.61
CA GLU A 470 25.61 11.59 18.07
C GLU A 470 25.39 13.01 17.54
N LEU A 471 25.00 13.15 16.27
CA LEU A 471 24.66 14.42 15.62
C LEU A 471 23.51 15.14 16.33
N LEU A 472 22.39 14.45 16.60
CA LEU A 472 21.24 15.02 17.29
C LEU A 472 21.59 15.44 18.73
N ASN A 473 22.45 14.67 19.42
CA ASN A 473 22.98 15.06 20.73
C ASN A 473 23.89 16.32 20.64
N GLN A 474 24.70 16.48 19.58
CA GLN A 474 25.51 17.68 19.36
C GLN A 474 24.62 18.91 19.12
N LYS A 475 23.65 18.83 18.19
CA LYS A 475 22.72 19.93 17.89
C LYS A 475 21.85 20.31 19.09
N ALA A 476 21.29 19.33 19.81
CA ALA A 476 20.52 19.60 21.02
C ALA A 476 21.37 20.24 22.14
N ASN A 477 22.67 19.92 22.21
CA ASN A 477 23.58 20.56 23.15
C ASN A 477 23.92 22.02 22.79
N GLU A 478 23.96 22.34 21.50
CA GLU A 478 24.14 23.69 20.96
C GLU A 478 22.91 24.60 21.11
N GLY A 479 21.75 24.03 21.49
CA GLY A 479 20.51 24.77 21.79
C GLY A 479 19.37 24.55 20.80
N VAL A 480 19.56 23.73 19.76
CA VAL A 480 18.53 23.37 18.78
C VAL A 480 17.45 22.50 19.44
N VAL A 481 16.18 22.78 19.22
CA VAL A 481 15.06 21.97 19.75
C VAL A 481 14.91 20.71 18.91
N VAL A 482 15.38 19.58 19.43
CA VAL A 482 15.26 18.28 18.75
C VAL A 482 14.09 17.48 19.32
N ASN A 483 13.06 17.25 18.52
CA ASN A 483 11.85 16.50 18.90
C ASN A 483 11.66 15.29 17.97
N MET A 484 11.37 14.11 18.51
CA MET A 484 11.23 12.88 17.72
C MET A 484 9.92 12.15 18.03
N LEU A 485 9.17 11.79 16.99
CA LEU A 485 8.02 10.88 17.06
C LEU A 485 8.39 9.56 16.38
N VAL A 486 8.70 8.54 17.17
CA VAL A 486 8.97 7.19 16.67
C VAL A 486 7.86 6.25 17.16
N TRP A 487 7.61 5.16 16.43
CA TRP A 487 6.63 4.15 16.84
C TRP A 487 7.13 3.37 18.08
N ASP A 488 6.20 2.97 18.95
CA ASP A 488 6.40 2.11 20.13
C ASP A 488 5.99 0.68 19.74
N ASP A 489 6.95 -0.18 19.40
CA ASP A 489 6.66 -1.61 19.21
C ASP A 489 6.53 -2.25 20.60
N GLN A 490 5.28 -2.39 21.03
CA GLN A 490 4.98 -2.97 22.34
C GLN A 490 5.41 -4.44 22.47
N THR A 491 5.87 -5.09 21.40
CA THR A 491 6.53 -6.40 21.45
C THR A 491 8.02 -6.31 21.80
N SER A 492 8.72 -5.19 21.53
CA SER A 492 10.10 -4.91 21.97
C SER A 492 10.28 -4.95 23.49
N ASN A 493 9.19 -4.78 24.24
CA ASN A 493 9.13 -4.91 25.71
C ASN A 493 9.28 -6.37 26.20
N SER A 494 9.46 -7.32 25.29
CA SER A 494 9.78 -8.72 25.58
C SER A 494 11.26 -8.93 25.92
N ILE A 495 11.60 -10.13 26.42
CA ILE A 495 12.93 -10.47 26.98
C ILE A 495 14.12 -10.18 26.03
N ASN A 496 13.91 -10.16 24.71
CA ASN A 496 14.98 -9.98 23.71
C ASN A 496 15.27 -8.52 23.30
N ARG A 497 14.48 -7.53 23.72
CA ARG A 497 14.62 -6.08 23.38
C ARG A 497 14.59 -5.68 21.89
N ILE A 498 14.61 -6.62 20.96
CA ILE A 498 14.35 -6.40 19.54
C ILE A 498 12.90 -6.81 19.28
N GLY A 499 12.11 -5.92 18.70
CA GLY A 499 10.69 -6.14 18.41
C GLY A 499 10.43 -7.26 17.42
N VAL A 500 9.19 -7.76 17.36
CA VAL A 500 8.77 -8.81 16.42
C VAL A 500 8.89 -8.36 14.95
N VAL A 501 8.94 -7.04 14.71
CA VAL A 501 9.22 -6.43 13.40
C VAL A 501 10.54 -5.65 13.35
N ALA A 502 11.50 -5.97 14.22
CA ALA A 502 12.89 -5.48 14.20
C ALA A 502 13.08 -3.95 14.27
N THR A 503 12.24 -3.25 15.05
CA THR A 503 12.51 -1.87 15.47
C THR A 503 13.63 -1.80 16.51
N MET A 504 14.25 -0.61 16.63
CA MET A 504 15.28 -0.29 17.64
C MET A 504 14.78 0.69 18.71
N ASP A 505 13.48 0.70 18.97
CA ASP A 505 12.79 1.72 19.74
C ASP A 505 13.20 1.71 21.24
N GLU A 506 13.29 0.55 21.88
CA GLU A 506 13.76 0.47 23.27
C GLU A 506 15.26 0.82 23.45
N GLN A 507 16.09 0.56 22.45
CA GLN A 507 17.51 0.95 22.42
C GLN A 507 17.64 2.48 22.28
N LEU A 508 16.87 3.06 21.34
CA LEU A 508 16.75 4.50 21.13
C LEU A 508 16.25 5.23 22.39
N ARG A 509 15.29 4.61 23.11
CA ARG A 509 14.77 5.10 24.39
C ARG A 509 15.85 5.19 25.45
N GLU A 510 16.65 4.14 25.67
CA GLU A 510 17.71 4.19 26.69
C GLU A 510 18.88 5.11 26.27
N TYR A 511 19.21 5.19 24.97
CA TYR A 511 20.25 6.08 24.45
C TYR A 511 19.98 7.56 24.75
N PHE A 512 18.76 8.05 24.51
CA PHE A 512 18.38 9.44 24.81
C PHE A 512 17.92 9.65 26.27
N ARG A 513 17.72 8.60 27.08
CA ARG A 513 17.20 8.72 28.46
C ARG A 513 18.07 9.55 29.42
N LYS A 514 19.40 9.48 29.29
CA LYS A 514 20.34 10.04 30.29
C LYS A 514 21.25 11.10 29.66
N GLY A 515 21.17 12.33 30.15
CA GLY A 515 22.09 13.42 29.77
C GLY A 515 21.85 14.03 28.39
N SER A 516 20.98 13.45 27.57
CA SER A 516 20.53 14.07 26.32
C SER A 516 19.56 15.24 26.58
N LYS A 517 19.45 16.11 25.57
CA LYS A 517 18.41 17.15 25.44
C LYS A 517 17.43 16.85 24.29
N VAL A 518 17.51 15.67 23.68
CA VAL A 518 16.63 15.23 22.59
C VAL A 518 15.29 14.75 23.17
N ASN A 519 14.19 15.37 22.75
CA ASN A 519 12.84 15.04 23.21
C ASN A 519 12.28 13.87 22.39
N LEU A 520 12.72 12.65 22.70
CA LEU A 520 12.14 11.44 22.12
C LEU A 520 10.76 11.13 22.72
N ARG A 521 9.77 10.91 21.85
CA ARG A 521 8.49 10.28 22.20
C ARG A 521 8.30 9.02 21.37
N LEU A 522 8.26 7.88 22.06
CA LEU A 522 7.75 6.64 21.48
C LEU A 522 6.23 6.61 21.60
N THR A 523 5.57 6.22 20.52
CA THR A 523 4.12 6.38 20.37
C THR A 523 3.47 5.08 19.86
N PRO A 524 2.55 4.45 20.63
CA PRO A 524 1.85 3.25 20.18
C PRO A 524 0.61 3.59 19.35
N MET A 525 0.44 2.91 18.21
CA MET A 525 -0.73 3.11 17.35
C MET A 525 -1.92 2.26 17.83
N GLY A 526 -2.87 2.90 18.51
CA GLY A 526 -4.07 2.28 19.04
C GLY A 526 -5.13 2.01 17.97
N GLY A 527 -4.96 0.97 17.14
CA GLY A 527 -5.87 0.60 16.04
C GLY A 527 -6.55 -0.77 16.17
N GLY A 528 -7.76 -0.92 15.60
CA GLY A 528 -8.49 -2.20 15.54
C GLY A 528 -9.98 -2.11 15.87
N ASP A 529 -10.61 -3.27 16.04
CA ASP A 529 -11.99 -3.42 16.53
C ASP A 529 -11.94 -3.86 18.00
N ALA A 530 -12.64 -3.16 18.89
CA ALA A 530 -12.58 -3.42 20.33
C ALA A 530 -13.00 -4.85 20.71
N ASN A 531 -13.85 -5.50 19.92
CA ASN A 531 -14.26 -6.89 20.15
C ASN A 531 -13.19 -7.91 19.68
N VAL A 532 -12.25 -7.51 18.83
CA VAL A 532 -11.04 -8.27 18.49
C VAL A 532 -9.96 -8.06 19.56
N LEU A 533 -9.70 -6.81 19.97
CA LEU A 533 -8.72 -6.51 21.05
C LEU A 533 -9.09 -7.21 22.37
N LYS A 534 -10.38 -7.35 22.70
CA LYS A 534 -10.81 -8.13 23.89
C LYS A 534 -10.49 -9.63 23.82
N LYS A 535 -10.32 -10.22 22.62
CA LYS A 535 -9.98 -11.64 22.45
C LYS A 535 -8.47 -11.90 22.48
N PHE A 536 -7.66 -10.92 22.09
CA PHE A 536 -6.19 -11.00 22.07
C PHE A 536 -5.60 -9.90 22.96
N ARG A 537 -5.47 -10.19 24.26
CA ARG A 537 -4.76 -9.30 25.19
C ARG A 537 -3.31 -9.12 24.72
N ASN A 538 -2.87 -7.86 24.64
CA ASN A 538 -1.50 -7.44 24.33
C ASN A 538 -1.06 -7.52 22.85
N ALA A 539 -1.94 -7.19 21.89
CA ALA A 539 -1.57 -7.10 20.48
C ALA A 539 -1.78 -5.69 19.88
N VAL A 540 -0.67 -5.00 19.56
CA VAL A 540 -0.66 -3.84 18.64
C VAL A 540 -0.57 -4.39 17.22
N TYR A 541 -1.53 -4.03 16.35
CA TYR A 541 -1.64 -4.59 14.99
C TYR A 541 -1.22 -3.64 13.87
N TYR A 542 -1.04 -2.36 14.20
CA TYR A 542 -0.82 -1.26 13.27
C TYR A 542 0.31 -0.37 13.78
N SER A 543 0.97 0.38 12.90
CA SER A 543 2.12 1.22 13.23
C SER A 543 1.94 2.71 12.92
N HIS A 544 2.87 3.53 13.40
CA HIS A 544 3.10 4.85 12.80
C HIS A 544 4.16 4.70 11.72
N HIS A 545 3.74 4.81 10.46
CA HIS A 545 4.56 4.43 9.33
C HIS A 545 5.09 5.62 8.51
N GLN A 546 4.58 6.84 8.76
CA GLN A 546 5.14 8.11 8.28
C GLN A 546 6.67 8.23 8.53
N LYS A 547 7.44 8.61 7.50
CA LYS A 547 8.84 9.02 7.60
C LYS A 547 8.98 10.49 7.19
N CYS A 548 9.45 11.34 8.10
CA CYS A 548 9.68 12.77 7.84
C CYS A 548 10.85 13.34 8.64
N ILE A 549 11.47 14.39 8.11
CA ILE A 549 12.45 15.22 8.81
C ILE A 549 12.12 16.69 8.49
N MET A 550 12.11 17.57 9.49
CA MET A 550 11.90 19.00 9.26
C MET A 550 12.89 19.83 10.09
N CYS A 551 13.47 20.85 9.48
CA CYS A 551 14.47 21.70 10.11
C CYS A 551 14.50 23.11 9.49
N ASP A 552 14.98 24.08 10.26
CA ASP A 552 15.29 25.42 9.74
C ASP A 552 16.64 25.44 9.00
N THR A 553 16.80 26.41 8.10
CA THR A 553 18.08 26.72 7.44
C THR A 553 18.73 27.97 8.05
N PRO A 554 20.04 28.21 7.81
CA PRO A 554 20.70 29.49 8.15
C PRO A 554 20.11 30.73 7.46
N ARG A 555 19.22 30.56 6.47
CA ARG A 555 18.44 31.64 5.85
C ARG A 555 17.11 31.91 6.56
N LYS A 556 16.80 31.13 7.61
CA LYS A 556 15.51 31.06 8.31
C LYS A 556 14.36 30.58 7.41
N GLU A 557 14.66 29.66 6.50
CA GLU A 557 13.65 28.95 5.70
C GLU A 557 13.32 27.61 6.36
N LEU A 558 12.07 27.13 6.26
CA LEU A 558 11.71 25.78 6.68
C LEU A 558 11.88 24.77 5.53
N VAL A 559 12.57 23.66 5.82
CA VAL A 559 12.73 22.50 4.93
C VAL A 559 12.00 21.31 5.53
N ALA A 560 11.35 20.50 4.68
CA ALA A 560 10.81 19.20 5.06
C ALA A 560 11.24 18.09 4.08
N TYR A 561 11.41 16.88 4.61
CA TYR A 561 11.68 15.64 3.87
C TYR A 561 10.51 14.67 4.06
N VAL A 562 10.10 14.00 2.98
CA VAL A 562 8.95 13.07 2.88
C VAL A 562 9.30 11.91 1.94
N GLY A 563 9.05 10.66 2.34
CA GLY A 563 9.29 9.50 1.48
C GLY A 563 9.17 8.15 2.18
N GLY A 564 9.72 7.10 1.57
CA GLY A 564 9.74 5.74 2.10
C GLY A 564 10.91 5.43 3.03
N ILE A 565 12.01 6.18 2.95
CA ILE A 565 13.26 5.90 3.68
C ILE A 565 13.21 6.36 5.14
N ASP A 566 13.28 5.40 6.08
CA ASP A 566 13.54 5.62 7.52
C ASP A 566 15.03 5.84 7.82
N LEU A 567 15.36 6.58 8.88
CA LEU A 567 16.74 6.72 9.40
C LEU A 567 17.16 5.51 10.25
N THR A 568 17.17 4.32 9.65
CA THR A 568 17.46 3.05 10.33
C THR A 568 18.46 2.20 9.53
N TYR A 569 19.00 1.15 10.13
CA TYR A 569 19.94 0.25 9.46
C TYR A 569 19.33 -0.44 8.21
N GLY A 570 20.20 -0.81 7.26
CA GLY A 570 19.86 -1.47 6.01
C GLY A 570 19.31 -0.57 4.89
N ARG A 571 18.92 0.68 5.22
CA ARG A 571 18.29 1.64 4.31
C ARG A 571 19.29 2.47 3.51
N TYR A 572 20.57 2.44 3.86
CA TYR A 572 21.59 2.97 2.96
C TYR A 572 21.69 2.07 1.73
N ASP A 573 21.65 2.67 0.55
CA ASP A 573 22.08 2.05 -0.70
C ASP A 573 22.29 3.13 -1.77
N ASP A 574 22.89 2.72 -2.89
CA ASP A 574 23.05 3.52 -4.10
C ASP A 574 22.72 2.69 -5.36
N GLY A 575 22.75 3.31 -6.53
CA GLY A 575 22.36 2.69 -7.81
C GLY A 575 23.21 1.50 -8.28
N SER A 576 24.26 1.09 -7.56
CA SER A 576 25.02 -0.13 -7.86
C SER A 576 24.46 -1.41 -7.22
N TYR A 577 23.55 -1.29 -6.23
CA TYR A 577 22.90 -2.40 -5.52
C TYR A 577 23.82 -3.58 -5.14
N PRO A 578 24.96 -3.33 -4.45
CA PRO A 578 26.00 -4.32 -4.22
C PRO A 578 25.52 -5.43 -3.28
N LEU A 579 25.65 -6.68 -3.72
CA LEU A 579 25.27 -7.85 -2.93
C LEU A 579 26.36 -8.28 -1.94
N PHE A 580 27.62 -8.23 -2.38
CA PHE A 580 28.77 -8.75 -1.64
C PHE A 580 29.95 -7.76 -1.55
N LYS A 581 30.14 -6.90 -2.56
CA LYS A 581 31.33 -6.02 -2.69
C LYS A 581 31.51 -5.01 -1.55
N THR A 582 30.44 -4.64 -0.85
CA THR A 582 30.44 -3.58 0.18
C THR A 582 30.32 -4.07 1.62
N LEU A 583 30.27 -5.38 1.86
CA LEU A 583 30.04 -5.95 3.20
C LEU A 583 31.09 -5.49 4.23
N GLU A 584 32.34 -5.33 3.77
CA GLU A 584 33.47 -4.87 4.58
C GLU A 584 33.76 -3.37 4.48
N THR A 585 32.93 -2.60 3.73
CA THR A 585 33.10 -1.15 3.53
C THR A 585 31.84 -0.36 3.92
N ASP A 586 31.01 0.04 2.96
CA ASP A 586 29.88 0.94 3.19
C ASP A 586 28.73 0.28 3.98
N HIS A 587 28.58 -1.04 3.85
CA HIS A 587 27.61 -1.84 4.60
C HIS A 587 28.24 -2.48 5.87
N LYS A 588 29.49 -2.16 6.20
CA LYS A 588 30.14 -2.65 7.44
C LYS A 588 29.52 -1.99 8.67
N GLY A 589 28.85 -2.81 9.48
CA GLY A 589 28.02 -2.38 10.59
C GLY A 589 26.64 -1.86 10.17
N ASP A 590 26.25 -2.03 8.90
CA ASP A 590 24.95 -1.64 8.33
C ASP A 590 24.42 -2.77 7.41
N PHE A 591 24.72 -4.02 7.78
CA PHE A 591 24.26 -5.20 7.04
C PHE A 591 22.79 -5.47 7.33
N HIS A 592 22.02 -5.72 6.27
CA HIS A 592 20.63 -6.15 6.35
C HIS A 592 20.35 -7.24 5.33
N ASN A 593 19.67 -8.29 5.77
CA ASN A 593 18.93 -9.24 4.94
C ASN A 593 17.87 -9.92 5.82
N ALA A 594 16.59 -9.73 5.48
CA ALA A 594 15.45 -10.41 6.10
C ALA A 594 14.79 -11.43 5.16
N CYS A 595 15.19 -11.47 3.90
CA CYS A 595 14.67 -12.37 2.86
C CYS A 595 15.42 -13.71 2.78
N ALA A 596 16.62 -13.81 3.36
CA ALA A 596 17.38 -15.05 3.47
C ALA A 596 18.13 -15.16 4.82
N VAL A 597 18.42 -16.39 5.27
CA VAL A 597 19.28 -16.64 6.44
C VAL A 597 20.73 -16.71 5.97
N VAL A 598 21.49 -15.65 6.23
CA VAL A 598 22.85 -15.43 5.70
C VAL A 598 23.77 -14.83 6.77
N ASN A 599 25.09 -14.95 6.58
CA ASN A 599 26.09 -14.31 7.44
C ASN A 599 26.45 -12.92 6.91
N SER A 600 26.50 -11.90 7.77
CA SER A 600 26.81 -10.52 7.40
C SER A 600 28.18 -10.30 6.73
N THR A 601 29.16 -11.19 6.95
CA THR A 601 30.48 -11.10 6.29
C THR A 601 30.56 -11.90 4.97
N MET A 602 29.57 -12.76 4.68
CA MET A 602 29.54 -13.61 3.48
C MET A 602 28.42 -13.23 2.50
N GLY A 603 27.37 -12.55 2.97
CA GLY A 603 26.25 -12.09 2.16
C GLY A 603 25.38 -13.21 1.57
N PRO A 604 24.57 -12.90 0.54
CA PRO A 604 24.32 -11.55 0.02
C PRO A 604 23.62 -10.65 1.04
N ARG A 605 23.88 -9.33 1.00
CA ARG A 605 22.92 -8.38 1.61
C ARG A 605 21.62 -8.36 0.81
N GLN A 606 20.59 -7.74 1.36
CA GLN A 606 19.38 -7.33 0.67
C GLN A 606 19.53 -5.85 0.30
N PRO A 607 19.81 -5.50 -0.97
CA PRO A 607 19.89 -4.11 -1.40
C PRO A 607 18.54 -3.39 -1.25
N TRP A 608 18.55 -2.07 -1.11
CA TRP A 608 17.38 -1.28 -0.75
C TRP A 608 17.08 -0.19 -1.80
N HIS A 609 16.05 -0.40 -2.62
CA HIS A 609 15.57 0.59 -3.59
C HIS A 609 14.34 1.31 -3.04
N ASP A 610 14.39 2.63 -2.95
CA ASP A 610 13.38 3.44 -2.27
C ASP A 610 13.41 4.90 -2.78
N ILE A 611 12.34 5.66 -2.54
CA ILE A 611 12.18 7.04 -3.04
C ILE A 611 11.95 8.00 -1.87
N HIS A 612 12.60 9.17 -1.95
CA HIS A 612 12.39 10.28 -1.02
C HIS A 612 12.24 11.61 -1.75
N SER A 613 11.75 12.62 -1.04
CA SER A 613 11.58 13.98 -1.55
C SER A 613 11.89 15.02 -0.47
N ARG A 614 12.36 16.20 -0.89
CA ARG A 614 12.62 17.39 -0.08
C ARG A 614 11.79 18.54 -0.63
N VAL A 615 11.14 19.31 0.25
CA VAL A 615 10.31 20.47 -0.09
C VAL A 615 10.69 21.68 0.74
N GLU A 616 10.70 22.85 0.09
CA GLU A 616 10.95 24.17 0.69
C GLU A 616 9.80 25.11 0.30
N GLY A 617 9.22 25.82 1.26
CA GLY A 617 8.05 26.68 1.06
C GLY A 617 6.84 26.28 1.90
N GLU A 618 5.65 26.75 1.53
CA GLU A 618 4.37 26.48 2.22
C GLU A 618 4.07 24.98 2.35
N GLY A 619 4.52 24.15 1.40
CA GLY A 619 4.42 22.69 1.49
C GLY A 619 5.15 22.09 2.72
N ALA A 620 6.27 22.70 3.15
CA ALA A 620 6.99 22.26 4.34
C ALA A 620 6.21 22.61 5.64
N LEU A 621 5.45 23.72 5.64
CA LEU A 621 4.59 24.10 6.77
C LEU A 621 3.44 23.11 6.98
N ASP A 622 2.91 22.49 5.94
CA ASP A 622 1.89 21.45 6.09
C ASP A 622 2.45 20.12 6.63
N VAL A 623 3.68 19.75 6.27
CA VAL A 623 4.39 18.61 6.89
C VAL A 623 4.67 18.89 8.36
N LEU A 624 5.10 20.10 8.71
CA LEU A 624 5.24 20.54 10.11
C LEU A 624 3.88 20.51 10.83
N LYS A 625 2.81 21.03 10.25
CA LYS A 625 1.46 21.01 10.84
C LYS A 625 0.96 19.58 11.11
N ASN A 626 1.32 18.61 10.26
CA ASN A 626 1.08 17.19 10.56
C ASN A 626 1.85 16.72 11.81
N PHE A 627 3.13 17.09 11.93
CA PHE A 627 3.92 16.80 13.13
C PHE A 627 3.33 17.45 14.39
N GLU A 628 2.94 18.73 14.34
CA GLU A 628 2.33 19.42 15.49
C GLU A 628 0.99 18.78 15.91
N GLU A 629 0.11 18.49 14.95
CA GLU A 629 -1.17 17.83 15.19
C GLU A 629 -0.97 16.46 15.84
N ARG A 630 0.07 15.71 15.43
CA ARG A 630 0.46 14.45 16.06
C ARG A 630 1.11 14.63 17.42
N TRP A 631 2.12 15.47 17.55
CA TRP A 631 2.85 15.71 18.81
C TRP A 631 1.88 16.05 19.94
N ILE A 632 1.02 17.05 19.72
CA ILE A 632 0.05 17.50 20.72
C ILE A 632 -1.12 16.50 20.86
N GLY A 633 -1.38 15.66 19.85
CA GLY A 633 -2.31 14.53 19.92
C GLY A 633 -1.82 13.39 20.83
N GLN A 634 -0.54 13.05 20.71
CA GLN A 634 0.11 11.91 21.36
C GLN A 634 0.81 12.29 22.68
N GLY A 635 0.23 13.26 23.42
CA GLY A 635 0.68 13.66 24.76
C GLY A 635 1.83 14.67 24.82
N GLY A 636 2.20 15.26 23.68
CA GLY A 636 3.11 16.41 23.58
C GLY A 636 2.50 17.72 24.10
N LEU A 637 3.35 18.60 24.64
CA LEU A 637 2.95 19.96 24.99
C LEU A 637 3.28 20.91 23.84
N ALA A 638 2.45 21.93 23.65
CA ALA A 638 2.74 22.99 22.67
C ALA A 638 3.96 23.85 23.06
N SER A 639 4.38 23.81 24.32
CA SER A 639 5.63 24.41 24.82
C SER A 639 6.89 23.67 24.40
N ASP A 640 6.76 22.42 23.94
CA ASP A 640 7.88 21.64 23.40
C ASP A 640 8.21 22.06 21.95
N LEU A 641 7.35 22.87 21.31
CA LEU A 641 7.40 23.24 19.90
C LEU A 641 7.98 24.65 19.70
N VAL A 642 8.66 24.85 18.57
CA VAL A 642 9.32 26.09 18.18
C VAL A 642 8.32 27.01 17.47
N SER A 643 8.14 28.22 18.00
CA SER A 643 7.37 29.27 17.33
C SER A 643 8.18 29.86 16.18
N LEU A 644 7.79 29.55 14.94
CA LEU A 644 8.44 30.09 13.74
C LEU A 644 8.46 31.62 13.74
N ASP A 645 7.32 32.26 14.07
CA ASP A 645 7.17 33.70 14.23
C ASP A 645 8.19 34.33 15.18
N HIS A 646 8.52 33.64 16.29
CA HIS A 646 9.45 34.16 17.30
C HIS A 646 10.88 34.24 16.80
N PHE A 647 11.31 33.26 16.01
CA PHE A 647 12.64 33.23 15.41
C PHE A 647 12.71 33.94 14.06
N GLY A 648 11.56 34.26 13.45
CA GLY A 648 11.47 34.79 12.09
C GLY A 648 11.76 33.72 11.03
N ILE A 649 11.37 32.47 11.29
CA ILE A 649 11.42 31.38 10.30
C ILE A 649 10.21 31.53 9.38
N LEU A 650 10.45 31.62 8.07
CA LEU A 650 9.43 31.82 7.04
C LEU A 650 9.46 30.67 6.01
N PRO A 651 8.36 30.40 5.30
CA PRO A 651 8.41 29.55 4.12
C PRO A 651 9.21 30.25 3.01
N TYR A 652 10.01 29.49 2.25
CA TYR A 652 10.62 29.99 1.02
C TYR A 652 9.53 30.43 0.03
N ASN A 653 9.67 31.63 -0.56
CA ASN A 653 8.68 32.20 -1.48
C ASN A 653 9.29 32.57 -2.85
N PRO A 654 9.32 31.65 -3.84
CA PRO A 654 9.75 31.95 -5.20
C PRO A 654 8.75 32.80 -5.99
N ALA A 655 7.60 33.21 -5.42
CA ALA A 655 6.72 34.19 -6.08
C ALA A 655 7.34 35.61 -6.14
N GLU A 656 8.41 35.84 -5.37
CA GLU A 656 9.23 37.06 -5.28
C GLU A 656 10.59 36.93 -5.99
N THR A 657 10.86 35.81 -6.67
CA THR A 657 12.11 35.57 -7.43
C THR A 657 11.83 35.29 -8.91
N ASP A 658 12.89 35.30 -9.72
CA ASP A 658 12.80 34.93 -11.14
C ASP A 658 12.52 33.42 -11.36
N GLU A 659 12.62 32.57 -10.32
CA GLU A 659 12.35 31.12 -10.37
C GLU A 659 10.84 30.78 -10.50
N LYS A 660 9.97 31.79 -10.58
CA LYS A 660 8.51 31.65 -10.47
C LYS A 660 7.85 30.75 -11.53
N GLU A 661 8.43 30.63 -12.73
CA GLU A 661 7.87 29.81 -13.81
C GLU A 661 8.20 28.32 -13.66
N ASP A 662 9.36 27.98 -13.06
CA ASP A 662 9.74 26.62 -12.67
C ASP A 662 9.15 26.17 -11.32
N ALA A 663 8.55 27.10 -10.57
CA ALA A 663 8.15 26.88 -9.18
C ALA A 663 7.05 25.81 -9.02
N TRP A 664 7.22 24.97 -8.00
CA TRP A 664 6.37 23.80 -7.77
C TRP A 664 5.11 24.13 -6.99
N HIS A 665 4.02 23.47 -7.35
CA HIS A 665 2.83 23.36 -6.53
C HIS A 665 2.84 21.99 -5.84
N THR A 666 2.34 21.95 -4.61
CA THR A 666 2.37 20.73 -3.78
C THR A 666 1.06 20.56 -3.03
N GLN A 667 0.74 19.33 -2.59
CA GLN A 667 -0.40 19.08 -1.70
C GLN A 667 -0.13 17.87 -0.81
N LEU A 668 -0.37 18.01 0.50
CA LEU A 668 -0.17 16.94 1.47
C LEU A 668 -1.44 16.10 1.65
N PHE A 669 -1.26 14.79 1.74
CA PHE A 669 -2.30 13.79 1.96
C PHE A 669 -1.91 12.87 3.10
N ARG A 670 -2.88 12.29 3.80
CA ARG A 670 -2.67 11.39 4.94
C ARG A 670 -3.60 10.18 4.95
N SER A 671 -3.15 9.17 5.66
CA SER A 671 -4.01 8.19 6.33
C SER A 671 -3.81 8.40 7.82
N ILE A 672 -4.75 9.02 8.52
CA ILE A 672 -4.63 9.27 9.97
C ILE A 672 -6.00 9.50 10.62
N ASP A 673 -6.15 9.22 11.90
CA ASP A 673 -7.39 9.48 12.63
C ASP A 673 -7.18 10.26 13.94
N GLU A 674 -8.28 10.71 14.55
CA GLU A 674 -8.26 11.61 15.70
C GLU A 674 -7.74 10.99 17.02
N ARG A 675 -7.40 9.69 17.06
CA ARG A 675 -6.61 9.10 18.14
C ARG A 675 -5.14 9.51 18.07
N THR A 676 -4.64 9.76 16.85
CA THR A 676 -3.22 10.05 16.58
C THR A 676 -2.98 11.55 16.43
N ALA A 677 -3.91 12.28 15.80
CA ALA A 677 -3.73 13.70 15.47
C ALA A 677 -4.89 14.58 15.98
N LYS A 678 -4.59 15.81 16.43
CA LYS A 678 -5.58 16.83 16.80
C LYS A 678 -6.24 17.49 15.59
N LEU A 679 -6.92 16.67 14.78
CA LEU A 679 -7.65 17.07 13.58
C LEU A 679 -8.64 18.21 13.90
N LYS A 680 -8.45 19.36 13.25
CA LYS A 680 -9.28 20.57 13.48
C LYS A 680 -10.73 20.30 13.07
N LYS A 681 -11.70 20.84 13.81
CA LYS A 681 -13.14 20.65 13.51
C LYS A 681 -13.56 21.51 12.33
N THR A 682 -13.65 20.92 11.14
CA THR A 682 -14.34 21.51 10.00
C THR A 682 -15.83 21.68 10.35
N LYS A 683 -16.26 22.93 10.53
CA LYS A 683 -17.68 23.22 10.81
C LYS A 683 -18.48 23.07 9.52
N PHE A 684 -19.37 22.08 9.50
CA PHE A 684 -20.38 21.96 8.45
C PHE A 684 -21.29 23.21 8.46
N ARG A 685 -21.12 24.04 7.43
CA ARG A 685 -22.12 25.00 6.97
C ARG A 685 -22.60 24.49 5.63
N ALA A 686 -23.79 23.91 5.53
CA ALA A 686 -24.43 23.80 4.23
C ALA A 686 -24.48 25.23 3.66
N ASN A 687 -23.77 25.47 2.56
CA ASN A 687 -23.80 26.76 1.90
C ASN A 687 -25.18 26.86 1.25
N GLN A 688 -26.07 27.59 1.92
CA GLN A 688 -27.28 28.09 1.30
C GLN A 688 -26.83 28.93 0.11
N PHE A 689 -27.51 28.77 -1.03
CA PHE A 689 -27.25 29.58 -2.22
C PHE A 689 -27.49 31.06 -1.88
N GLU A 690 -26.41 31.79 -1.58
CA GLU A 690 -26.41 33.24 -1.57
C GLU A 690 -26.27 33.70 -3.03
N ASP A 691 -27.35 34.27 -3.59
CA ASP A 691 -27.33 34.84 -4.95
C ASP A 691 -26.22 35.91 -5.06
N THR A 692 -25.17 35.61 -5.82
CA THR A 692 -23.97 36.46 -5.97
C THR A 692 -24.18 37.65 -6.92
N GLN A 693 -25.21 38.46 -6.68
CA GLN A 693 -25.35 39.80 -7.25
C GLN A 693 -25.40 40.87 -6.15
N GLY A 694 -24.21 41.35 -5.77
CA GLY A 694 -24.03 42.36 -4.72
C GLY A 694 -22.62 42.96 -4.71
N VAL A 695 -22.32 43.83 -5.66
CA VAL A 695 -21.01 44.49 -5.78
C VAL A 695 -20.72 45.38 -4.57
N SER A 696 -19.55 45.16 -3.94
CA SER A 696 -18.73 46.08 -3.13
C SER A 696 -19.41 47.08 -2.16
N PHE A 697 -18.97 47.12 -0.89
CA PHE A 697 -18.11 48.22 -0.40
C PHE A 697 -17.55 47.95 1.01
N ASN A 698 -16.60 48.78 1.43
CA ASN A 698 -15.70 48.57 2.57
C ASN A 698 -16.15 49.30 3.87
N GLU A 699 -15.45 49.00 4.98
CA GLU A 699 -15.35 49.75 6.24
C GLU A 699 -16.50 49.72 7.29
N LYS A 700 -16.11 49.33 8.52
CA LYS A 700 -16.41 49.95 9.83
C LYS A 700 -17.84 50.51 10.10
N ARG A 701 -18.62 49.78 10.94
CA ARG A 701 -19.19 50.33 12.22
C ARG A 701 -19.92 49.31 13.10
N LYS A 702 -19.65 49.36 14.41
CA LYS A 702 -20.50 48.74 15.46
C LYS A 702 -21.71 49.63 15.76
N ARG A 703 -22.96 49.17 15.53
CA ARG A 703 -24.17 49.45 16.37
C ARG A 703 -25.46 48.82 15.80
N LYS A 704 -26.48 48.72 16.66
CA LYS A 704 -27.87 48.25 16.40
C LYS A 704 -28.04 46.78 15.97
N ALA A 705 -27.95 45.88 16.95
CA ALA A 705 -28.82 44.70 16.95
C ALA A 705 -30.31 45.13 17.08
N GLY A 706 -31.25 44.28 16.67
CA GLY A 706 -32.69 44.47 16.97
C GLY A 706 -33.70 44.26 15.83
N LYS A 707 -33.30 44.12 14.55
CA LYS A 707 -34.25 43.90 13.42
C LYS A 707 -33.82 42.88 12.34
N ARG A 708 -32.69 42.17 12.49
CA ARG A 708 -32.21 41.23 11.45
C ARG A 708 -32.76 39.80 11.54
N GLN A 709 -33.38 39.42 12.66
CA GLN A 709 -33.72 38.04 12.95
C GLN A 709 -34.94 37.53 12.15
N THR A 710 -36.02 38.31 12.11
CA THR A 710 -37.30 37.92 11.48
C THR A 710 -37.23 37.72 9.96
N ILE A 711 -36.38 38.49 9.26
CA ILE A 711 -36.19 38.36 7.80
C ILE A 711 -35.37 37.11 7.50
N LEU A 712 -34.32 36.84 8.29
CA LEU A 712 -33.50 35.63 8.13
C LEU A 712 -34.34 34.37 8.37
N GLU A 713 -35.17 34.34 9.43
CA GLU A 713 -36.09 33.24 9.73
C GLU A 713 -37.13 33.01 8.61
N HIS A 714 -37.59 34.07 7.93
CA HIS A 714 -38.51 33.93 6.79
C HIS A 714 -37.81 33.39 5.54
N LEU A 715 -36.62 33.93 5.19
CA LEU A 715 -35.81 33.48 4.05
C LEU A 715 -35.38 32.00 4.22
N LEU A 716 -34.96 31.62 5.44
CA LEU A 716 -34.66 30.23 5.82
C LEU A 716 -35.83 29.28 5.57
N LYS A 717 -37.06 29.76 5.73
CA LYS A 717 -38.28 28.98 5.51
C LYS A 717 -38.55 28.80 4.02
N THR A 718 -38.57 29.89 3.26
CA THR A 718 -38.77 29.86 1.79
C THR A 718 -37.64 29.14 1.05
N GLY A 719 -36.41 29.17 1.58
CA GLY A 719 -35.27 28.41 1.05
C GLY A 719 -35.50 26.90 1.20
N LYS A 720 -35.85 26.44 2.41
CA LYS A 720 -36.21 25.03 2.66
C LYS A 720 -37.42 24.57 1.84
N GLU A 721 -38.42 25.43 1.64
CA GLU A 721 -39.60 25.11 0.81
C GLU A 721 -39.24 24.98 -0.69
N LYS A 722 -38.26 25.76 -1.20
CA LYS A 722 -37.70 25.58 -2.55
C LYS A 722 -36.86 24.32 -2.67
N GLU A 723 -35.97 24.06 -1.71
CA GLU A 723 -35.11 22.88 -1.67
C GLU A 723 -35.93 21.58 -1.57
N GLN A 724 -36.96 21.56 -0.72
CA GLN A 724 -37.90 20.44 -0.62
C GLN A 724 -38.72 20.24 -1.89
N ARG A 725 -39.11 21.31 -2.62
CA ARG A 725 -39.71 21.16 -3.96
C ARG A 725 -38.75 20.57 -4.98
N PHE A 726 -37.50 21.02 -5.00
CA PHE A 726 -36.49 20.52 -5.93
C PHE A 726 -36.23 19.02 -5.73
N ILE A 727 -36.12 18.58 -4.47
CA ILE A 727 -35.97 17.17 -4.10
C ILE A 727 -37.26 16.36 -4.36
N ALA A 728 -38.45 16.95 -4.18
CA ALA A 728 -39.73 16.26 -4.42
C ALA A 728 -40.10 16.11 -5.91
N GLU A 729 -39.57 16.96 -6.79
CA GLU A 729 -39.89 16.94 -8.23
C GLU A 729 -38.96 16.04 -9.07
N GLY A 730 -37.89 15.47 -8.49
CA GLY A 730 -37.08 14.40 -9.12
C GLY A 730 -36.40 14.76 -10.45
N LYS A 731 -36.21 16.06 -10.72
CA LYS A 731 -35.61 16.59 -11.96
C LYS A 731 -34.08 16.46 -11.93
N PRO A 732 -33.44 16.09 -13.05
CA PRO A 732 -31.98 15.96 -13.10
C PRO A 732 -31.30 17.32 -12.96
N ALA A 733 -30.14 17.34 -12.28
CA ALA A 733 -29.35 18.55 -12.09
C ALA A 733 -28.16 18.56 -13.07
N ASP A 734 -28.14 19.52 -14.00
CA ASP A 734 -27.09 19.66 -15.03
C ASP A 734 -25.85 20.43 -14.53
N GLY A 735 -25.83 20.79 -13.24
CA GLY A 735 -24.81 21.63 -12.60
C GLY A 735 -23.58 20.86 -12.11
N ALA A 736 -22.43 21.54 -12.13
CA ALA A 736 -21.20 21.08 -11.51
C ALA A 736 -21.35 20.89 -9.99
N PHE A 737 -20.53 20.01 -9.41
CA PHE A 737 -20.45 19.81 -7.96
C PHE A 737 -19.04 20.14 -7.45
N THR A 738 -18.95 21.00 -6.44
CA THR A 738 -17.70 21.43 -5.81
C THR A 738 -17.60 20.90 -4.38
N LEU A 739 -16.55 20.12 -4.07
CA LEU A 739 -16.18 19.83 -2.69
C LEU A 739 -15.44 21.03 -2.09
N GLU A 740 -16.18 22.00 -1.59
CA GLU A 740 -15.63 23.24 -1.01
C GLU A 740 -14.92 23.05 0.35
N ARG A 741 -14.81 21.82 0.88
CA ARG A 741 -14.21 21.56 2.21
C ARG A 741 -13.49 20.23 2.32
N ALA A 742 -12.46 20.25 3.16
CA ALA A 742 -11.88 19.08 3.82
C ALA A 742 -12.95 18.20 4.48
N GLU A 743 -13.23 17.05 3.86
CA GLU A 743 -14.05 15.99 4.39
C GLU A 743 -13.18 14.94 5.07
N LEU A 744 -13.29 14.85 6.39
CA LEU A 744 -12.82 13.70 7.14
C LEU A 744 -13.92 12.64 7.09
N ASP A 745 -13.59 11.41 6.70
CA ASP A 745 -14.49 10.27 6.82
C ASP A 745 -14.85 10.04 8.29
N VAL A 746 -16.00 9.44 8.56
CA VAL A 746 -16.31 8.86 9.88
C VAL A 746 -16.21 7.33 9.77
N LYS A 747 -15.26 6.71 10.48
CA LYS A 747 -15.08 5.25 10.49
C LYS A 747 -14.88 4.75 11.93
N ARG A 748 -15.79 3.89 12.40
CA ARG A 748 -15.84 3.40 13.80
C ARG A 748 -15.87 4.57 14.80
N ASP A 749 -16.79 5.50 14.58
CA ASP A 749 -17.12 6.55 15.56
C ASP A 749 -15.94 7.56 15.78
N LEU A 750 -14.93 7.52 14.90
CA LEU A 750 -13.77 8.41 14.82
C LEU A 750 -13.76 9.16 13.49
N ARG A 751 -13.27 10.40 13.51
CA ARG A 751 -12.90 11.19 12.31
C ARG A 751 -11.57 10.68 11.74
N VAL A 752 -11.55 10.46 10.43
CA VAL A 752 -10.45 9.85 9.69
C VAL A 752 -10.12 10.68 8.45
N ASP A 753 -8.86 11.05 8.31
CA ASP A 753 -8.26 11.54 7.07
C ASP A 753 -7.88 10.32 6.23
N SER A 754 -8.52 10.16 5.07
CA SER A 754 -8.27 9.08 4.10
C SER A 754 -7.70 9.64 2.78
N SER A 755 -7.16 10.86 2.82
CA SER A 755 -6.76 11.61 1.63
C SER A 755 -5.67 10.94 0.81
N CYS A 756 -4.80 10.08 1.37
CA CYS A 756 -3.88 9.25 0.59
C CYS A 756 -4.62 8.39 -0.45
N HIS A 757 -5.71 7.73 -0.05
CA HIS A 757 -6.54 6.93 -0.96
C HIS A 757 -7.31 7.82 -1.93
N ARG A 758 -7.90 8.93 -1.45
CA ARG A 758 -8.63 9.89 -2.30
C ARG A 758 -7.74 10.48 -3.41
N ALA A 759 -6.47 10.79 -3.11
CA ALA A 759 -5.51 11.36 -4.05
C ALA A 759 -5.11 10.37 -5.16
N LEU A 760 -4.68 9.15 -4.79
CA LEU A 760 -4.34 8.11 -5.77
C LEU A 760 -5.53 7.84 -6.72
N VAL A 761 -6.74 7.68 -6.17
CA VAL A 761 -7.97 7.52 -6.95
C VAL A 761 -8.22 8.73 -7.87
N HIS A 762 -8.04 9.95 -7.38
CA HIS A 762 -8.24 11.16 -8.17
C HIS A 762 -7.29 11.21 -9.38
N HIS A 763 -5.99 11.00 -9.20
CA HIS A 763 -5.04 11.12 -10.30
C HIS A 763 -5.17 9.98 -11.32
N ILE A 764 -5.39 8.73 -10.88
CA ILE A 764 -5.60 7.59 -11.79
C ILE A 764 -6.87 7.77 -12.65
N ARG A 765 -7.95 8.35 -12.08
CA ARG A 765 -9.17 8.68 -12.86
C ARG A 765 -8.92 9.73 -13.94
N ASN A 766 -8.10 10.73 -13.63
CA ASN A 766 -7.73 11.79 -14.57
C ASN A 766 -6.72 11.35 -15.64
N ALA A 767 -5.97 10.27 -15.41
CA ALA A 767 -4.88 9.83 -16.27
C ALA A 767 -5.28 9.70 -17.75
N GLN A 768 -4.40 10.15 -18.64
CA GLN A 768 -4.59 10.20 -20.09
C GLN A 768 -3.62 9.32 -20.87
N HIS A 769 -2.39 9.14 -20.38
CA HIS A 769 -1.26 8.57 -21.11
C HIS A 769 -0.60 7.43 -20.33
N CYS A 770 -0.23 7.67 -19.07
CA CYS A 770 0.49 6.66 -18.30
C CYS A 770 0.32 6.78 -16.77
N VAL A 771 0.53 5.65 -16.09
CA VAL A 771 0.72 5.56 -14.64
C VAL A 771 1.99 4.75 -14.37
N TYR A 772 2.99 5.36 -13.75
CA TYR A 772 4.17 4.68 -13.23
C TYR A 772 4.06 4.58 -11.70
N MET A 773 4.33 3.41 -11.14
CA MET A 773 4.26 3.14 -9.71
C MET A 773 5.45 2.32 -9.24
N GLU A 774 5.97 2.66 -8.07
CA GLU A 774 6.89 1.81 -7.31
C GLU A 774 6.27 1.61 -5.92
N SER A 775 6.06 0.35 -5.50
CA SER A 775 5.37 0.04 -4.24
C SER A 775 5.88 -1.25 -3.60
N GLN A 776 6.17 -1.20 -2.30
CA GLN A 776 6.49 -2.37 -1.47
C GLN A 776 5.40 -3.47 -1.50
N TYR A 777 4.14 -3.09 -1.73
CA TYR A 777 2.99 -3.99 -1.77
C TYR A 777 2.02 -3.57 -2.87
N PHE A 778 1.41 -4.53 -3.58
CA PHE A 778 0.29 -4.23 -4.47
C PHE A 778 -0.83 -5.26 -4.32
N LEU A 779 -1.77 -4.95 -3.42
CA LEU A 779 -3.00 -5.72 -3.24
C LEU A 779 -4.17 -4.77 -3.02
N SER A 780 -5.24 -4.95 -3.79
CA SER A 780 -6.29 -3.93 -3.93
C SER A 780 -7.59 -4.53 -4.46
N SER A 781 -8.69 -3.78 -4.25
CA SER A 781 -9.96 -4.00 -4.94
C SER A 781 -10.54 -5.40 -4.77
N SER A 782 -10.43 -5.99 -3.58
CA SER A 782 -10.73 -7.40 -3.32
C SER A 782 -12.16 -7.82 -3.65
N PHE A 783 -13.09 -6.88 -3.71
CA PHE A 783 -14.47 -7.10 -4.18
C PHE A 783 -14.56 -7.52 -5.66
N LEU A 784 -13.47 -7.42 -6.43
CA LEU A 784 -13.35 -7.93 -7.79
C LEU A 784 -12.72 -9.33 -7.88
N TRP A 785 -12.00 -9.81 -6.83
CA TRP A 785 -11.32 -11.11 -6.85
C TRP A 785 -12.36 -12.24 -6.94
N PRO A 786 -12.35 -13.11 -7.97
CA PRO A 786 -13.38 -14.13 -8.16
C PRO A 786 -13.57 -15.04 -6.95
N ASP A 787 -12.46 -15.59 -6.44
CA ASP A 787 -12.44 -16.60 -5.37
C ASP A 787 -12.63 -16.02 -3.96
N GLU A 788 -12.44 -14.70 -3.77
CA GLU A 788 -12.18 -14.11 -2.46
C GLU A 788 -12.71 -12.66 -2.32
N GLN A 789 -13.96 -12.43 -2.75
CA GLN A 789 -14.63 -11.12 -2.63
C GLN A 789 -14.69 -10.57 -1.19
N ASN A 790 -14.54 -11.44 -0.18
CA ASN A 790 -14.47 -11.09 1.24
C ASN A 790 -13.03 -10.85 1.75
N GLY A 791 -12.07 -10.58 0.85
CA GLY A 791 -10.65 -10.33 1.17
C GLY A 791 -10.38 -9.18 2.15
N LYS A 792 -11.29 -8.19 2.24
CA LYS A 792 -11.19 -6.96 3.07
C LYS A 792 -10.06 -5.99 2.67
N CYS A 793 -9.55 -6.11 1.45
CA CYS A 793 -8.68 -5.12 0.84
C CYS A 793 -9.46 -4.28 -0.18
N CYS A 794 -10.21 -3.29 0.29
CA CYS A 794 -11.24 -2.61 -0.49
C CYS A 794 -10.84 -1.22 -1.04
N ASN A 795 -9.57 -0.82 -0.89
CA ASN A 795 -9.00 0.31 -1.61
C ASN A 795 -9.16 0.07 -3.13
N LEU A 796 -9.31 1.15 -3.89
CA LEU A 796 -9.74 1.09 -5.29
C LEU A 796 -8.60 1.10 -6.32
N VAL A 797 -7.33 1.20 -5.89
CA VAL A 797 -6.21 1.54 -6.79
C VAL A 797 -6.11 0.62 -8.02
N ALA A 798 -6.20 -0.70 -7.84
CA ALA A 798 -6.20 -1.65 -8.96
C ALA A 798 -7.45 -1.54 -9.85
N ALA A 799 -8.64 -1.33 -9.27
CA ALA A 799 -9.87 -1.12 -10.03
C ALA A 799 -9.78 0.14 -10.91
N GLU A 800 -9.32 1.26 -10.36
CA GLU A 800 -9.15 2.52 -11.10
C GLU A 800 -8.17 2.35 -12.27
N ILE A 801 -7.02 1.70 -12.05
CA ILE A 801 -6.03 1.41 -13.13
C ILE A 801 -6.64 0.50 -14.19
N THR A 802 -7.31 -0.59 -13.78
CA THR A 802 -7.91 -1.56 -14.71
C THR A 802 -9.00 -0.93 -15.55
N TYR A 803 -9.95 -0.23 -14.94
CA TYR A 803 -11.04 0.40 -15.70
C TYR A 803 -10.56 1.61 -16.52
N LYS A 804 -9.49 2.30 -16.12
CA LYS A 804 -8.80 3.29 -16.97
C LYS A 804 -8.19 2.64 -18.23
N ILE A 805 -7.51 1.51 -18.08
CA ILE A 805 -6.95 0.76 -19.22
C ILE A 805 -8.09 0.26 -20.13
N CYS A 806 -9.16 -0.32 -19.58
CA CYS A 806 -10.32 -0.76 -20.36
C CYS A 806 -11.00 0.40 -21.11
N GLU A 807 -11.19 1.55 -20.47
CA GLU A 807 -11.71 2.79 -21.08
C GLU A 807 -10.87 3.20 -22.31
N LYS A 808 -9.54 3.19 -22.16
CA LYS A 808 -8.60 3.57 -23.22
C LYS A 808 -8.60 2.55 -24.36
N ILE A 809 -8.57 1.25 -24.07
CA ILE A 809 -8.64 0.15 -25.06
C ILE A 809 -9.96 0.20 -25.85
N GLU A 810 -11.10 0.37 -25.17
CA GLU A 810 -12.41 0.38 -25.81
C GLU A 810 -12.65 1.66 -26.63
N GLY A 811 -12.06 2.80 -26.23
CA GLY A 811 -11.94 4.00 -27.05
C GLY A 811 -11.01 3.83 -28.26
N GLY A 812 -9.92 3.09 -28.10
CA GLY A 812 -8.82 2.97 -29.07
C GLY A 812 -7.70 3.99 -28.84
N GLU A 813 -7.61 4.55 -27.63
CA GLU A 813 -6.54 5.44 -27.19
C GLU A 813 -5.38 4.62 -26.61
N ARG A 814 -4.13 5.12 -26.72
CA ARG A 814 -2.99 4.51 -26.03
C ARG A 814 -3.04 4.81 -24.54
N PHE A 815 -2.56 3.86 -23.74
CA PHE A 815 -2.31 4.01 -22.31
C PHE A 815 -1.31 2.95 -21.86
N ALA A 816 -0.51 3.24 -20.82
CA ALA A 816 0.39 2.25 -20.20
C ALA A 816 0.43 2.39 -18.67
N ALA A 817 0.45 1.25 -17.97
CA ALA A 817 0.69 1.16 -16.54
C ALA A 817 1.95 0.31 -16.27
N TYR A 818 2.88 0.87 -15.50
CA TYR A 818 4.14 0.26 -15.13
C TYR A 818 4.21 0.19 -13.60
N ILE A 819 4.36 -1.01 -13.03
CA ILE A 819 4.30 -1.22 -11.57
C ILE A 819 5.51 -2.03 -11.10
N VAL A 820 6.42 -1.39 -10.36
CA VAL A 820 7.62 -2.02 -9.80
C VAL A 820 7.35 -2.44 -8.36
N LEU A 821 7.60 -3.71 -8.05
CA LEU A 821 7.37 -4.35 -6.75
C LEU A 821 8.66 -5.02 -6.25
N PRO A 822 8.77 -5.38 -4.97
CA PRO A 822 9.82 -6.31 -4.54
C PRO A 822 9.48 -7.72 -5.05
N MET A 823 10.49 -8.54 -5.34
CA MET A 823 10.26 -9.90 -5.90
C MET A 823 9.39 -10.75 -4.97
N TRP A 824 9.58 -10.63 -3.66
CA TRP A 824 8.59 -10.99 -2.63
C TRP A 824 8.63 -9.98 -1.47
N PRO A 825 7.54 -9.82 -0.70
CA PRO A 825 7.51 -9.01 0.53
C PRO A 825 8.59 -9.38 1.55
N GLU A 826 9.11 -8.40 2.30
CA GLU A 826 10.20 -8.60 3.26
C GLU A 826 9.90 -9.70 4.29
N GLY A 827 10.88 -10.57 4.50
CA GLY A 827 10.78 -11.79 5.29
C GLY A 827 11.15 -13.03 4.47
N LEU A 828 11.35 -14.16 5.16
CA LEU A 828 11.64 -15.44 4.50
C LEU A 828 10.46 -15.82 3.58
N PRO A 829 10.69 -16.21 2.31
CA PRO A 829 9.63 -16.32 1.32
C PRO A 829 8.63 -17.47 1.56
N ASP A 830 9.01 -18.48 2.36
CA ASP A 830 8.12 -19.55 2.84
C ASP A 830 7.27 -19.15 4.06
N ALA A 831 7.49 -17.96 4.64
CA ALA A 831 6.72 -17.51 5.80
C ALA A 831 5.24 -17.32 5.45
N ALA A 832 4.35 -17.82 6.31
CA ALA A 832 2.91 -17.78 6.07
C ALA A 832 2.35 -16.35 5.84
N SER A 833 3.00 -15.32 6.39
CA SER A 833 2.71 -13.91 6.11
C SER A 833 3.05 -13.52 4.68
N VAL A 834 4.27 -13.77 4.22
CA VAL A 834 4.75 -13.48 2.86
C VAL A 834 3.91 -14.23 1.84
N GLN A 835 3.71 -15.54 2.04
CA GLN A 835 2.85 -16.38 1.20
C GLN A 835 1.39 -15.88 1.15
N SER A 836 0.82 -15.40 2.26
CA SER A 836 -0.54 -14.82 2.27
C SER A 836 -0.61 -13.54 1.42
N ILE A 837 0.40 -12.68 1.52
CA ILE A 837 0.46 -11.40 0.82
C ILE A 837 0.66 -11.63 -0.69
N LEU A 838 1.54 -12.57 -1.07
CA LEU A 838 1.74 -13.00 -2.45
C LEU A 838 0.43 -13.50 -3.09
N ALA A 839 -0.38 -14.28 -2.37
CA ALA A 839 -1.69 -14.73 -2.86
C ALA A 839 -2.65 -13.55 -3.14
N TYR A 840 -2.74 -12.58 -2.23
CA TYR A 840 -3.60 -11.39 -2.42
C TYR A 840 -3.07 -10.46 -3.54
N GLN A 841 -1.76 -10.42 -3.74
CA GLN A 841 -1.12 -9.73 -4.86
C GLN A 841 -1.44 -10.44 -6.19
N SER A 842 -1.29 -11.77 -6.27
CA SER A 842 -1.64 -12.56 -7.45
C SER A 842 -3.14 -12.54 -7.79
N PHE A 843 -4.04 -12.57 -6.79
CA PHE A 843 -5.47 -12.36 -7.02
C PHE A 843 -5.75 -10.97 -7.59
N THR A 844 -5.04 -9.95 -7.11
CA THR A 844 -5.14 -8.59 -7.68
C THR A 844 -4.65 -8.58 -9.13
N MET A 845 -3.43 -9.05 -9.40
CA MET A 845 -2.82 -9.11 -10.73
C MET A 845 -3.70 -9.84 -11.75
N ARG A 846 -4.19 -11.05 -11.42
CA ARG A 846 -5.06 -11.85 -12.30
C ARG A 846 -6.34 -11.09 -12.66
N THR A 847 -7.04 -10.55 -11.66
CA THR A 847 -8.27 -9.78 -11.87
C THR A 847 -8.08 -8.51 -12.69
N MET A 848 -6.89 -7.89 -12.66
CA MET A 848 -6.56 -6.78 -13.57
C MET A 848 -6.38 -7.30 -15.01
N TYR A 849 -5.58 -8.35 -15.20
CA TYR A 849 -5.25 -8.89 -16.52
C TYR A 849 -6.45 -9.53 -17.23
N GLU A 850 -7.28 -10.33 -16.55
CA GLU A 850 -8.55 -10.89 -17.06
C GLU A 850 -9.43 -9.78 -17.67
N ARG A 851 -9.63 -8.68 -16.95
CA ARG A 851 -10.49 -7.57 -17.37
C ARG A 851 -9.92 -6.81 -18.57
N ILE A 852 -8.58 -6.65 -18.62
CA ILE A 852 -7.88 -6.05 -19.75
C ILE A 852 -7.97 -6.94 -20.99
N ALA A 853 -7.77 -8.25 -20.85
CA ALA A 853 -7.93 -9.21 -21.95
C ALA A 853 -9.36 -9.23 -22.50
N ASN A 854 -10.38 -9.24 -21.63
CA ASN A 854 -11.78 -9.13 -22.05
C ASN A 854 -12.06 -7.80 -22.78
N SER A 855 -11.41 -6.69 -22.38
CA SER A 855 -11.51 -5.39 -23.05
C SER A 855 -10.85 -5.40 -24.44
N ILE A 856 -9.68 -6.04 -24.58
CA ILE A 856 -9.06 -6.29 -25.89
C ILE A 856 -9.99 -7.15 -26.77
N GLY A 857 -10.61 -8.19 -26.21
CA GLY A 857 -11.60 -9.03 -26.87
C GLY A 857 -12.82 -8.24 -27.37
N ARG A 858 -13.43 -7.41 -26.51
CA ARG A 858 -14.53 -6.51 -26.90
C ARG A 858 -14.13 -5.54 -28.01
N ARG A 859 -12.95 -4.91 -27.91
CA ARG A 859 -12.44 -3.98 -28.94
C ARG A 859 -12.16 -4.70 -30.26
N ARG A 860 -11.64 -5.93 -30.22
CA ARG A 860 -11.44 -6.81 -31.39
C ARG A 860 -12.76 -7.16 -32.06
N SER A 861 -13.77 -7.56 -31.29
CA SER A 861 -15.13 -7.88 -31.78
C SER A 861 -15.94 -6.66 -32.25
N LYS A 862 -15.50 -5.44 -31.93
CA LYS A 862 -16.03 -4.18 -32.49
C LYS A 862 -15.31 -3.82 -33.80
N LEU A 863 -13.97 -3.80 -33.79
CA LEU A 863 -13.16 -3.49 -34.98
C LEU A 863 -13.31 -4.53 -36.10
N GLY A 864 -13.59 -5.80 -35.80
CA GLY A 864 -13.88 -6.82 -36.81
C GLY A 864 -15.18 -6.59 -37.60
N ARG A 865 -16.00 -5.61 -37.23
CA ARG A 865 -17.18 -5.15 -37.98
C ARG A 865 -16.92 -3.83 -38.71
N ASP A 866 -16.40 -2.84 -37.99
CA ASP A 866 -16.39 -1.43 -38.43
C ASP A 866 -14.97 -0.83 -38.58
N GLY A 867 -13.92 -1.60 -38.33
CA GLY A 867 -12.53 -1.11 -38.22
C GLY A 867 -11.73 -1.14 -39.53
N THR A 868 -10.64 -0.37 -39.58
CA THR A 868 -9.67 -0.47 -40.68
C THR A 868 -8.80 -1.73 -40.55
N GLN A 869 -8.25 -2.21 -41.67
CA GLN A 869 -7.36 -3.39 -41.69
C GLN A 869 -6.16 -3.24 -40.73
N GLU A 870 -5.63 -2.02 -40.59
CA GLU A 870 -4.55 -1.68 -39.67
C GLU A 870 -5.00 -1.78 -38.20
N GLN A 871 -6.16 -1.21 -37.85
CA GLN A 871 -6.73 -1.31 -36.51
C GLN A 871 -7.05 -2.77 -36.13
N ILE A 872 -7.55 -3.56 -37.09
CA ILE A 872 -7.82 -5.00 -36.93
C ILE A 872 -6.52 -5.76 -36.67
N ALA A 873 -5.46 -5.51 -37.45
CA ALA A 873 -4.16 -6.15 -37.25
C ALA A 873 -3.54 -5.78 -35.89
N LEU A 874 -3.63 -4.51 -35.48
CA LEU A 874 -3.08 -4.03 -34.21
C LEU A 874 -3.82 -4.62 -33.00
N ILE A 875 -5.15 -4.69 -33.02
CA ILE A 875 -5.92 -5.31 -31.92
C ILE A 875 -5.88 -6.85 -31.95
N ALA A 876 -5.56 -7.47 -33.09
CA ALA A 876 -5.29 -8.91 -33.18
C ALA A 876 -3.97 -9.27 -32.49
N ALA A 877 -2.93 -8.45 -32.68
CA ALA A 877 -1.61 -8.63 -32.06
C ALA A 877 -1.51 -8.17 -30.60
N ALA A 878 -2.46 -7.35 -30.13
CA ALA A 878 -2.45 -6.76 -28.79
C ALA A 878 -2.53 -7.80 -27.65
N ARG A 879 -1.64 -7.64 -26.65
CA ARG A 879 -1.56 -8.42 -25.41
C ARG A 879 -1.92 -7.56 -24.19
N PRO A 880 -2.31 -8.14 -23.04
CA PRO A 880 -2.51 -7.37 -21.81
C PRO A 880 -1.25 -6.61 -21.36
N THR A 881 -0.06 -7.17 -21.62
CA THR A 881 1.25 -6.55 -21.36
C THR A 881 1.64 -5.43 -22.33
N ASP A 882 0.87 -5.17 -23.40
CA ASP A 882 1.01 -3.92 -24.19
C ASP A 882 0.38 -2.70 -23.47
N TYR A 883 -0.21 -2.90 -22.28
CA TYR A 883 -0.92 -1.90 -21.48
C TYR A 883 -0.65 -1.95 -19.95
N LEU A 884 -0.40 -3.12 -19.36
CA LEU A 884 -0.11 -3.29 -17.93
C LEU A 884 1.10 -4.20 -17.71
N ASN A 885 2.13 -3.70 -17.03
CA ASN A 885 3.35 -4.46 -16.75
C ASN A 885 3.72 -4.39 -15.27
N PHE A 886 4.03 -5.56 -14.69
CA PHE A 886 4.61 -5.68 -13.36
C PHE A 886 6.08 -6.09 -13.48
N TYR A 887 6.93 -5.39 -12.73
CA TYR A 887 8.37 -5.64 -12.64
C TYR A 887 8.77 -5.94 -11.20
N CYS A 888 9.92 -6.55 -11.02
CA CYS A 888 10.63 -6.49 -9.76
C CYS A 888 12.12 -6.21 -9.98
N LEU A 889 12.85 -5.97 -8.89
CA LEU A 889 14.26 -5.62 -8.94
C LEU A 889 15.13 -6.76 -8.41
N ALA A 890 16.26 -6.98 -9.06
CA ALA A 890 17.16 -8.11 -8.82
C ALA A 890 18.62 -7.75 -9.13
N ALA A 891 19.56 -8.40 -8.45
CA ALA A 891 20.98 -8.22 -8.67
C ALA A 891 21.72 -9.56 -8.73
N ARG A 892 22.88 -9.56 -9.40
CA ARG A 892 23.78 -10.71 -9.49
C ARG A 892 25.22 -10.23 -9.71
N GLU A 893 26.16 -10.77 -8.93
CA GLU A 893 27.57 -10.36 -8.93
C GLU A 893 28.51 -11.56 -9.09
N LYS A 894 29.42 -11.56 -10.07
CA LYS A 894 30.53 -12.52 -10.05
C LYS A 894 31.39 -12.36 -8.79
N ALA A 895 32.09 -13.42 -8.42
CA ALA A 895 33.13 -13.35 -7.39
C ALA A 895 34.40 -12.71 -7.96
N GLU A 896 35.10 -11.92 -7.15
CA GLU A 896 36.40 -11.36 -7.52
C GLU A 896 37.52 -12.39 -7.33
N ALA A 897 38.50 -12.39 -8.22
CA ALA A 897 39.49 -13.48 -8.37
C ALA A 897 40.44 -13.67 -7.17
N SER A 898 40.40 -12.78 -6.17
CA SER A 898 41.24 -12.79 -4.96
C SER A 898 40.49 -13.20 -3.68
N GLY A 899 39.16 -13.42 -3.74
CA GLY A 899 38.35 -13.69 -2.55
C GLY A 899 38.27 -15.17 -2.18
N THR A 900 38.90 -15.58 -1.08
CA THR A 900 38.74 -16.92 -0.47
C THR A 900 37.43 -17.03 0.32
N TYR A 901 36.31 -17.00 -0.39
CA TYR A 901 35.00 -17.29 0.19
C TYR A 901 34.89 -18.78 0.54
N PHE A 902 34.68 -19.09 1.82
CA PHE A 902 34.41 -20.46 2.27
C PHE A 902 32.98 -20.86 1.87
N ASP A 903 32.85 -21.69 0.84
CA ASP A 903 31.54 -22.20 0.39
C ASP A 903 30.86 -23.07 1.47
N ASN A 904 29.55 -22.89 1.59
CA ASN A 904 28.63 -23.61 2.48
C ASN A 904 27.15 -23.38 2.12
N GLY A 905 26.80 -22.81 0.95
CA GLY A 905 25.40 -22.39 0.73
C GLY A 905 25.01 -21.95 -0.69
N LEU A 906 23.72 -22.16 -1.03
CA LEU A 906 23.17 -21.97 -2.37
C LEU A 906 23.39 -20.55 -2.92
N LEU A 907 23.07 -19.51 -2.14
CA LEU A 907 23.20 -18.11 -2.56
C LEU A 907 24.66 -17.68 -2.79
N SER A 908 25.62 -18.29 -2.10
CA SER A 908 27.05 -18.09 -2.34
C SER A 908 27.49 -18.62 -3.71
N ARG A 909 26.81 -19.67 -4.21
CA ARG A 909 27.07 -20.29 -5.52
C ARG A 909 26.30 -19.63 -6.65
N THR A 910 25.02 -19.31 -6.47
CA THR A 910 24.17 -18.69 -7.51
C THR A 910 24.41 -17.19 -7.64
N ARG A 911 24.95 -16.58 -6.56
CA ARG A 911 25.49 -15.21 -6.52
C ARG A 911 24.48 -14.10 -6.82
N ARG A 912 23.19 -14.40 -6.62
CA ARG A 912 22.04 -13.55 -6.96
C ARG A 912 21.13 -13.32 -5.76
N HIS A 913 20.42 -12.19 -5.75
CA HIS A 913 19.37 -11.92 -4.79
C HIS A 913 18.39 -10.86 -5.34
N LEU A 914 17.24 -10.68 -4.70
CA LEU A 914 16.37 -9.55 -4.99
C LEU A 914 17.02 -8.23 -4.57
N VAL A 915 16.66 -7.16 -5.26
CA VAL A 915 16.81 -5.78 -4.78
C VAL A 915 15.45 -5.38 -4.22
N TYR A 916 15.42 -4.89 -2.98
CA TYR A 916 14.16 -4.69 -2.27
C TYR A 916 13.55 -3.34 -2.56
N THR A 917 12.58 -3.32 -3.46
CA THR A 917 11.68 -2.18 -3.72
C THR A 917 10.86 -1.87 -2.46
N HIS A 918 11.32 -0.91 -1.67
CA HIS A 918 10.58 -0.33 -0.55
C HIS A 918 9.87 0.97 -0.92
N SER A 919 10.11 1.55 -2.10
CA SER A 919 9.44 2.75 -2.61
C SER A 919 7.93 2.79 -2.34
N LYS A 920 7.38 4.00 -2.15
CA LYS A 920 5.94 4.27 -2.24
C LYS A 920 5.72 5.53 -3.07
N MET A 921 5.74 5.37 -4.39
CA MET A 921 5.71 6.46 -5.35
C MET A 921 4.72 6.18 -6.49
N THR A 922 4.12 7.24 -7.03
CA THR A 922 3.26 7.20 -8.22
C THR A 922 3.48 8.44 -9.07
N ILE A 923 3.82 8.29 -10.35
CA ILE A 923 3.83 9.35 -11.35
C ILE A 923 2.67 9.13 -12.33
N VAL A 924 1.94 10.19 -12.65
CA VAL A 924 0.80 10.14 -13.59
C VAL A 924 1.01 11.14 -14.72
N ASP A 925 0.94 10.63 -15.96
CA ASP A 925 1.09 11.38 -17.22
C ASP A 925 2.32 12.30 -17.28
N ASP A 926 3.41 11.99 -16.59
CA ASP A 926 4.57 12.88 -16.36
C ASP A 926 4.20 14.29 -15.82
N ALA A 927 2.97 14.48 -15.30
CA ALA A 927 2.42 15.76 -14.87
C ALA A 927 2.48 15.96 -13.35
N ILE A 928 2.40 14.87 -12.58
CA ILE A 928 2.48 14.89 -11.11
C ILE A 928 3.26 13.68 -10.61
N ALA A 929 4.14 13.90 -9.63
CA ALA A 929 4.73 12.87 -8.79
C ALA A 929 4.04 12.86 -7.41
N ILE A 930 3.75 11.68 -6.88
CA ILE A 930 3.15 11.46 -5.56
C ILE A 930 4.09 10.56 -4.77
N ILE A 931 4.69 11.06 -3.69
CA ILE A 931 5.75 10.36 -2.93
C ILE A 931 5.39 10.36 -1.44
N GLY A 932 5.70 9.28 -0.72
CA GLY A 932 5.58 9.25 0.73
C GLY A 932 5.74 7.86 1.33
N SER A 933 4.88 7.53 2.30
CA SER A 933 4.97 6.32 3.14
C SER A 933 3.89 5.26 2.86
N ALA A 934 2.77 5.66 2.23
CA ALA A 934 1.60 4.80 2.07
C ALA A 934 1.74 3.78 0.93
N ASN A 935 1.72 2.49 1.27
CA ASN A 935 1.77 1.39 0.30
C ASN A 935 0.44 1.16 -0.42
N ILE A 936 0.43 0.45 -1.56
CA ILE A 936 -0.82 0.00 -2.21
C ILE A 936 -1.37 -1.26 -1.54
N ASN A 937 -1.86 -1.08 -0.30
CA ASN A 937 -2.58 -2.07 0.49
C ASN A 937 -3.64 -1.39 1.37
N GLN A 938 -4.52 -2.15 2.03
CA GLN A 938 -5.52 -1.59 2.93
C GLN A 938 -4.90 -1.07 4.23
N ARG A 939 -3.86 -1.72 4.77
CA ARG A 939 -3.10 -1.24 5.94
C ARG A 939 -2.76 0.24 5.85
N SER A 940 -2.28 0.68 4.68
CA SER A 940 -1.85 2.05 4.43
C SER A 940 -2.98 2.97 3.95
N LEU A 941 -4.01 2.44 3.29
CA LEU A 941 -5.06 3.23 2.61
C LEU A 941 -6.43 3.28 3.33
N ASP A 942 -6.60 2.62 4.50
CA ASP A 942 -7.86 2.68 5.28
C ASP A 942 -7.99 3.95 6.14
N GLY A 943 -6.93 4.72 6.36
CA GLY A 943 -6.94 5.92 7.21
C GLY A 943 -6.94 5.67 8.73
N ASN A 944 -7.50 4.55 9.21
CA ASN A 944 -7.60 4.20 10.64
C ASN A 944 -6.94 2.86 11.03
N ARG A 945 -5.98 2.42 10.20
CA ARG A 945 -5.08 1.27 10.41
C ARG A 945 -3.69 1.80 10.79
N ASP A 946 -2.71 1.77 9.89
CA ASP A 946 -1.42 2.46 10.08
C ASP A 946 -1.59 3.96 9.79
N SER A 947 -0.76 4.81 10.40
CA SER A 947 -0.74 6.23 10.05
C SER A 947 0.33 6.53 9.00
N GLU A 948 -0.08 7.10 7.88
CA GLU A 948 0.73 7.35 6.67
C GLU A 948 0.61 8.80 6.20
N LEU A 949 1.44 9.17 5.22
CA LEU A 949 1.30 10.36 4.39
C LEU A 949 1.83 10.15 2.97
N LEU A 950 1.31 10.94 2.04
CA LEU A 950 1.77 11.10 0.66
C LEU A 950 1.76 12.59 0.34
N MET A 951 2.67 13.06 -0.51
CA MET A 951 2.69 14.44 -0.98
C MET A 951 2.72 14.44 -2.51
N GLY A 952 1.79 15.18 -3.12
CA GLY A 952 1.74 15.41 -4.56
C GLY A 952 2.58 16.62 -4.95
N TYR A 953 3.26 16.55 -6.09
CA TYR A 953 4.22 17.52 -6.60
C TYR A 953 4.01 17.72 -8.12
N TRP A 954 3.65 18.93 -8.55
CA TRP A 954 3.51 19.27 -9.97
C TRP A 954 3.99 20.68 -10.29
N GLN A 955 4.30 20.96 -11.55
CA GLN A 955 4.58 22.31 -12.05
C GLN A 955 3.37 22.84 -12.84
N PRO A 956 2.82 24.03 -12.55
CA PRO A 956 1.60 24.53 -13.21
C PRO A 956 1.69 24.68 -14.73
N ALA A 957 2.90 24.87 -15.28
CA ALA A 957 3.13 24.97 -16.72
C ALA A 957 3.13 23.60 -17.43
N HIS A 958 3.24 22.50 -16.68
CA HIS A 958 3.52 21.15 -17.20
C HIS A 958 2.39 20.17 -16.84
N VAL A 959 1.16 20.49 -17.26
CA VAL A 959 -0.03 19.63 -17.08
C VAL A 959 -0.33 18.80 -18.33
N ALA A 960 -0.74 17.54 -18.13
CA ALA A 960 -1.12 16.65 -19.23
C ALA A 960 -2.48 16.99 -19.84
N THR A 961 -2.63 16.73 -21.14
CA THR A 961 -3.89 16.82 -21.89
C THR A 961 -4.00 15.65 -22.85
N LYS A 962 -5.19 15.34 -23.38
CA LYS A 962 -5.35 14.30 -24.42
C LYS A 962 -4.45 14.47 -25.65
N ALA A 963 -3.97 15.68 -25.94
CA ALA A 963 -3.16 15.99 -27.11
C ALA A 963 -1.65 16.17 -26.81
N SER A 964 -1.24 16.16 -25.53
CA SER A 964 0.16 16.40 -25.14
C SER A 964 0.49 15.76 -23.80
N VAL A 965 1.62 15.05 -23.78
CA VAL A 965 2.38 14.70 -22.59
C VAL A 965 3.22 15.94 -22.20
N PRO A 966 3.30 16.32 -20.91
CA PRO A 966 4.18 17.39 -20.44
C PRO A 966 5.65 16.94 -20.41
N ASN A 967 6.55 17.90 -20.56
CA ASN A 967 8.00 17.71 -20.51
C ASN A 967 8.61 18.72 -19.52
N GLY A 968 8.23 18.57 -18.25
CA GLY A 968 8.73 19.35 -17.12
C GLY A 968 9.66 18.52 -16.22
N ASP A 969 9.91 18.98 -15.01
CA ASP A 969 10.84 18.34 -14.09
C ASP A 969 10.32 16.96 -13.59
N VAL A 970 8.99 16.76 -13.56
CA VAL A 970 8.38 15.43 -13.30
C VAL A 970 8.70 14.44 -14.42
N HIS A 971 8.71 14.89 -15.69
CA HIS A 971 9.16 14.08 -16.82
C HIS A 971 10.65 13.76 -16.67
N GLY A 972 11.50 14.76 -16.40
CA GLY A 972 12.94 14.57 -16.16
C GLY A 972 13.22 13.52 -15.07
N PHE A 973 12.48 13.58 -13.95
CA PHE A 973 12.59 12.59 -12.88
C PHE A 973 12.13 11.20 -13.30
N ARG A 974 10.97 11.06 -13.97
CA ARG A 974 10.45 9.77 -14.43
C ARG A 974 11.37 9.12 -15.47
N MET A 975 11.96 9.93 -16.36
CA MET A 975 13.01 9.50 -17.28
C MET A 975 14.26 9.03 -16.53
N TYR A 976 14.68 9.72 -15.45
CA TYR A 976 15.80 9.29 -14.61
C TYR A 976 15.50 7.97 -13.87
N CYS A 977 14.29 7.77 -13.35
CA CYS A 977 13.85 6.47 -12.81
C CYS A 977 13.95 5.35 -13.85
N PHE A 978 13.50 5.57 -15.09
CA PHE A 978 13.60 4.58 -16.16
C PHE A 978 15.07 4.28 -16.50
N ALA A 979 15.91 5.32 -16.64
CA ALA A 979 17.34 5.15 -16.90
C ALA A 979 18.09 4.44 -15.75
N HIS A 980 17.67 4.68 -14.51
CA HIS A 980 18.20 4.04 -13.30
C HIS A 980 17.87 2.54 -13.28
N LEU A 981 16.60 2.19 -13.51
CA LEU A 981 16.14 0.79 -13.48
C LEU A 981 16.61 -0.02 -14.69
N ALA A 982 16.71 0.60 -15.87
CA ALA A 982 17.23 -0.02 -17.09
C ALA A 982 18.76 -0.05 -17.18
N GLY A 983 19.48 0.72 -16.33
CA GLY A 983 20.93 0.90 -16.40
C GLY A 983 21.42 1.65 -17.66
N THR A 984 20.50 2.20 -18.45
CA THR A 984 20.77 2.94 -19.70
C THR A 984 19.62 3.88 -20.01
N MET A 985 19.89 4.97 -20.70
CA MET A 985 18.90 5.95 -21.15
C MET A 985 18.55 5.68 -22.62
N GLU A 986 17.29 5.39 -22.92
CA GLU A 986 16.78 5.04 -24.25
C GLU A 986 15.86 6.15 -24.82
N ASP A 987 15.86 6.33 -26.13
CA ASP A 987 15.06 7.40 -26.77
C ASP A 987 13.55 7.14 -26.66
N GLU A 988 13.10 5.88 -26.71
CA GLU A 988 11.70 5.50 -26.55
C GLU A 988 11.12 5.91 -25.19
N PHE A 989 11.95 6.00 -24.14
CA PHE A 989 11.47 6.35 -22.80
C PHE A 989 10.79 7.72 -22.75
N ARG A 990 11.03 8.61 -23.72
CA ARG A 990 10.37 9.93 -23.80
C ARG A 990 8.85 9.88 -24.05
N ASP A 991 8.31 8.78 -24.58
CA ASP A 991 6.86 8.54 -24.63
C ASP A 991 6.49 7.24 -23.89
N PRO A 992 6.17 7.31 -22.59
CA PRO A 992 5.78 6.15 -21.79
C PRO A 992 4.38 5.60 -22.15
N ALA A 993 3.57 6.26 -22.98
CA ALA A 993 2.32 5.68 -23.49
C ALA A 993 2.54 4.86 -24.78
N SER A 994 3.68 5.08 -25.44
CA SER A 994 4.04 4.42 -26.70
C SER A 994 4.19 2.91 -26.54
N LEU A 995 3.80 2.19 -27.59
CA LEU A 995 4.04 0.74 -27.69
C LEU A 995 5.55 0.43 -27.79
N GLY A 996 6.36 1.39 -28.26
CA GLY A 996 7.82 1.32 -28.30
C GLY A 996 8.42 1.28 -26.89
N CYS A 997 8.09 2.26 -26.03
CA CYS A 997 8.61 2.31 -24.65
C CYS A 997 8.22 1.08 -23.85
N VAL A 998 6.96 0.63 -23.93
CA VAL A 998 6.48 -0.59 -23.26
C VAL A 998 7.33 -1.80 -23.67
N ARG A 999 7.55 -1.99 -24.98
CA ARG A 999 8.27 -3.16 -25.50
C ARG A 999 9.79 -3.07 -25.32
N ARG A 1000 10.39 -1.88 -25.37
CA ARG A 1000 11.82 -1.68 -25.07
C ARG A 1000 12.13 -1.96 -23.60
N LEU A 1001 11.32 -1.44 -22.67
CA LEU A 1001 11.51 -1.69 -21.24
C LEU A 1001 11.29 -3.18 -20.90
N ASN A 1002 10.29 -3.83 -21.51
CA ASN A 1002 10.10 -5.27 -21.37
C ASN A 1002 11.29 -6.08 -21.93
N SER A 1003 11.84 -5.72 -23.09
CA SER A 1003 13.06 -6.38 -23.63
C SER A 1003 14.23 -6.30 -22.66
N ILE A 1004 14.53 -5.12 -22.12
CA ILE A 1004 15.61 -4.91 -21.15
C ILE A 1004 15.39 -5.74 -19.88
N ALA A 1005 14.14 -5.79 -19.40
CA ALA A 1005 13.76 -6.59 -18.24
C ALA A 1005 13.90 -8.10 -18.51
N ASP A 1006 13.44 -8.60 -19.66
CA ASP A 1006 13.54 -10.01 -20.07
C ASP A 1006 15.01 -10.44 -20.26
N GLU A 1007 15.83 -9.58 -20.90
CA GLU A 1007 17.28 -9.76 -21.02
C GLU A 1007 17.96 -9.86 -19.64
N ASN A 1008 17.50 -9.07 -18.66
CA ASN A 1008 17.98 -9.11 -17.29
C ASN A 1008 17.48 -10.34 -16.51
N TRP A 1009 16.26 -10.81 -16.75
CA TRP A 1009 15.74 -12.06 -16.16
C TRP A 1009 16.53 -13.27 -16.64
N GLN A 1010 16.95 -13.29 -17.90
CA GLN A 1010 17.87 -14.32 -18.43
C GLN A 1010 19.22 -14.28 -17.70
N LYS A 1011 19.82 -13.09 -17.48
CA LYS A 1011 21.06 -12.93 -16.70
C LYS A 1011 20.89 -13.37 -15.23
N TYR A 1012 19.73 -13.08 -14.63
CA TYR A 1012 19.40 -13.48 -13.26
C TYR A 1012 19.22 -15.00 -13.13
N THR A 1013 18.49 -15.63 -14.06
CA THR A 1013 18.12 -17.06 -13.97
C THR A 1013 19.21 -18.03 -14.43
N ALA A 1014 20.05 -17.68 -15.41
CA ALA A 1014 21.05 -18.55 -16.03
C ALA A 1014 21.93 -19.36 -15.05
N ASP A 1015 22.32 -20.58 -15.45
CA ASP A 1015 23.16 -21.47 -14.64
C ASP A 1015 24.51 -20.85 -14.28
N ASN A 1016 25.16 -20.23 -15.28
CA ASN A 1016 26.41 -19.50 -15.10
C ASN A 1016 26.16 -18.14 -14.44
N VAL A 1017 27.05 -17.72 -13.55
CA VAL A 1017 26.98 -16.40 -12.90
C VAL A 1017 27.35 -15.30 -13.91
N ILE A 1018 26.37 -14.47 -14.25
CA ILE A 1018 26.51 -13.29 -15.11
C ILE A 1018 26.27 -12.05 -14.23
N ASP A 1019 27.09 -11.01 -14.37
CA ASP A 1019 26.88 -9.75 -13.67
C ASP A 1019 25.67 -9.01 -14.24
N MET A 1020 24.85 -8.43 -13.36
CA MET A 1020 23.77 -7.52 -13.75
C MET A 1020 24.22 -6.08 -13.53
N THR A 1021 24.08 -5.24 -14.57
CA THR A 1021 24.37 -3.79 -14.55
C THR A 1021 23.11 -2.93 -14.47
N ALA A 1022 21.94 -3.57 -14.40
CA ALA A 1022 20.62 -2.96 -14.39
C ALA A 1022 19.70 -3.83 -13.52
N PRO A 1023 18.97 -3.27 -12.55
CA PRO A 1023 18.21 -4.07 -11.59
C PRO A 1023 16.87 -4.59 -12.12
N ILE A 1024 16.27 -3.98 -13.16
CA ILE A 1024 14.89 -4.33 -13.57
C ILE A 1024 14.79 -5.71 -14.21
N VAL A 1025 13.81 -6.50 -13.77
CA VAL A 1025 13.35 -7.76 -14.38
C VAL A 1025 11.81 -7.77 -14.40
N PRO A 1026 11.14 -8.53 -15.29
CA PRO A 1026 9.72 -8.83 -15.14
C PRO A 1026 9.43 -9.39 -13.75
N TYR A 1027 8.26 -9.05 -13.18
CA TYR A 1027 7.74 -9.81 -12.05
C TYR A 1027 7.53 -11.26 -12.54
N PRO A 1028 7.93 -12.31 -11.80
CA PRO A 1028 8.13 -13.66 -12.36
C PRO A 1028 6.83 -14.44 -12.60
N ILE A 1029 5.90 -13.88 -13.38
CA ILE A 1029 4.67 -14.49 -13.84
C ILE A 1029 4.57 -14.42 -15.38
N THR A 1030 4.06 -15.47 -15.99
CA THR A 1030 3.64 -15.49 -17.38
C THR A 1030 2.19 -14.99 -17.47
N VAL A 1031 1.92 -14.04 -18.37
CA VAL A 1031 0.57 -13.50 -18.61
C VAL A 1031 0.04 -14.07 -19.93
N LEU A 1032 -1.06 -14.82 -19.85
CA LEU A 1032 -1.68 -15.49 -20.99
C LEU A 1032 -2.60 -14.53 -21.80
N PRO A 1033 -2.94 -14.85 -23.06
CA PRO A 1033 -3.73 -13.97 -23.93
C PRO A 1033 -5.17 -13.69 -23.45
N ASP A 1034 -5.70 -14.52 -22.55
CA ASP A 1034 -6.98 -14.39 -21.86
C ASP A 1034 -6.89 -13.63 -20.52
N GLY A 1035 -5.67 -13.23 -20.11
CA GLY A 1035 -5.40 -12.55 -18.86
C GLY A 1035 -5.19 -13.46 -17.65
N ASN A 1036 -5.17 -14.79 -17.82
CA ASN A 1036 -4.70 -15.69 -16.78
C ASN A 1036 -3.20 -15.46 -16.48
N ILE A 1037 -2.79 -15.80 -15.25
CA ILE A 1037 -1.39 -15.71 -14.82
C ILE A 1037 -0.89 -17.04 -14.28
N GLU A 1038 0.32 -17.39 -14.69
CA GLU A 1038 1.07 -18.60 -14.30
C GLU A 1038 2.45 -18.21 -13.75
N PRO A 1039 3.16 -19.06 -13.00
CA PRO A 1039 4.56 -18.81 -12.65
C PRO A 1039 5.46 -18.70 -13.90
N ALA A 1040 6.53 -17.90 -13.85
CA ALA A 1040 7.55 -17.83 -14.90
C ALA A 1040 8.70 -18.86 -14.73
N THR A 1041 8.54 -19.84 -13.84
CA THR A 1041 9.50 -20.92 -13.57
C THR A 1041 8.83 -22.29 -13.61
N ASP A 1042 9.48 -23.27 -14.22
CA ASP A 1042 8.95 -24.62 -14.46
C ASP A 1042 8.50 -25.36 -13.19
N ASP A 1043 9.10 -25.02 -12.04
CA ASP A 1043 8.80 -25.62 -10.73
C ASP A 1043 7.83 -24.79 -9.87
N GLY A 1044 7.40 -23.62 -10.38
CA GLY A 1044 6.45 -22.70 -9.76
C GLY A 1044 7.01 -21.77 -8.67
N LYS A 1045 8.34 -21.78 -8.42
CA LYS A 1045 8.96 -21.13 -7.25
C LYS A 1045 9.91 -20.00 -7.61
N PHE A 1046 10.16 -19.10 -6.66
CA PHE A 1046 11.21 -18.09 -6.85
C PHE A 1046 12.59 -18.75 -6.92
N PRO A 1047 13.48 -18.29 -7.82
CA PRO A 1047 14.85 -18.81 -7.90
C PRO A 1047 15.54 -18.85 -6.54
N ASP A 1048 16.19 -19.97 -6.25
CA ASP A 1048 16.91 -20.29 -5.00
C ASP A 1048 16.03 -20.46 -3.75
N THR A 1049 14.73 -20.70 -3.91
CA THR A 1049 13.77 -20.90 -2.81
C THR A 1049 12.91 -22.16 -2.94
N SER A 1050 12.28 -22.57 -1.83
CA SER A 1050 11.17 -23.53 -1.80
C SER A 1050 9.79 -22.89 -2.04
N SER A 1051 9.74 -21.59 -2.36
CA SER A 1051 8.56 -20.74 -2.16
C SER A 1051 7.76 -20.48 -3.43
N PRO A 1052 6.46 -20.85 -3.48
CA PRO A 1052 5.60 -20.58 -4.63
C PRO A 1052 5.47 -19.08 -4.95
N ILE A 1053 5.57 -18.74 -6.23
CA ILE A 1053 5.48 -17.35 -6.71
C ILE A 1053 4.08 -16.76 -6.51
N ILE A 1054 3.05 -17.57 -6.79
CA ILE A 1054 1.63 -17.22 -6.68
C ILE A 1054 1.17 -17.12 -5.20
N GLY A 1055 2.01 -17.55 -4.26
CA GLY A 1055 1.70 -17.51 -2.83
C GLY A 1055 0.68 -18.56 -2.37
N ASN A 1056 0.24 -18.43 -1.12
CA ASN A 1056 -0.79 -19.24 -0.48
C ASN A 1056 -1.54 -18.40 0.58
N PRO A 1057 -2.87 -18.16 0.44
CA PRO A 1057 -3.63 -17.28 1.33
C PRO A 1057 -3.72 -17.79 2.79
N GLY A 1058 -3.39 -19.07 3.01
CA GLY A 1058 -3.16 -19.64 4.33
C GLY A 1058 -4.38 -19.59 5.26
N LYS A 1059 -4.11 -19.32 6.54
CA LYS A 1059 -5.12 -19.20 7.62
C LYS A 1059 -4.93 -17.94 8.48
N LEU A 1060 -4.07 -17.02 8.06
CA LEU A 1060 -3.82 -15.79 8.81
C LEU A 1060 -5.03 -14.84 8.72
N PRO A 1061 -5.39 -14.14 9.81
CA PRO A 1061 -6.46 -13.15 9.76
C PRO A 1061 -6.16 -12.02 8.76
N LYS A 1062 -6.94 -11.96 7.68
CA LYS A 1062 -6.81 -11.00 6.56
C LYS A 1062 -6.51 -9.55 6.97
N PHE A 1063 -7.00 -9.07 8.12
CA PHE A 1063 -6.76 -7.69 8.57
C PHE A 1063 -5.31 -7.39 9.00
N LEU A 1064 -4.45 -8.41 9.08
CA LEU A 1064 -3.00 -8.29 9.34
C LEU A 1064 -2.20 -8.18 8.02
N THR A 1065 -2.63 -8.96 7.03
CA THR A 1065 -2.01 -9.19 5.71
C THR A 1065 -2.73 -8.46 4.57
N THR A 1066 -3.60 -7.49 4.89
CA THR A 1066 -4.22 -6.54 3.97
C THR A 1066 -4.05 -5.11 4.44
#